data_AF-A0A3D9CCT4-F1
#
_entry.id   AF-A0A3D9CCT4-F1
#
_cell.length_a   1.000
_cell.length_b   1.000
_cell.length_c   1.000
_cell.angle_alpha   90.00
_cell.angle_beta   90.00
_cell.angle_gamma   90.00
#
_symmetry.space_group_name_H-M   'P 1'
#
loop_
_entity.id
_entity.type
_entity.pdbx_description
1 polymer ?
#
loop_
_entity_poly.entity_id
_entity_poly.type
_entity_poly.pdbx_seq_one_letter_code
_entity_poly.pdbx_strand_id
1 'polypeptide(L)'
;MPQNIPSGSLSTAPDSKGLNVRPDLLPESFFFLEKGQTFSQDTNGKFGANGTVFRTTSKVSLNGTGKIYTICQGQVFLQPCGGDSTKVNAILKPFNQPVKGLAIKYIVYRGLNRSDFFEGDLIKSTATTGFVDVIKKEFTGLYNMLGITVPPFTAQHIGFPVGNSQSADDLIDDYFLKISKVQTTGSTTTEVDSKKAFELPMIPRGTHLGNATGSVGIDIVLNEGDYTVANDPNPFKLNLAFARSTDHVLDQAKGNTAFEKKLMRETATQFLDVAAFYGLHTQGKGKVHMSDNSVLQTTEEIAGQISGFKTADTTYLYIQGSRQRSYNFYGNQNLEGGTHNIKIGPTADNLSLEQFEAGWPVKELVAQPLLVIQLTTDNNDAAAMYVKQGVLHADTPNEDYFIRGKNLLQEEGNGVDTNFTKPITFSLSKTSANKTVASFVQLIYEGKTVKITSETPGPNPGDPVVSTAYDLKDIDDIFGLINVTPKVQSKGGNELTYVIDQNLLLIDFENKAGGKDIATVTTKKVEDVIMKNDTESLKRVTYETLLNNIRQNVGAFFESRAAYQDNSNSGTVSYSDKINNFYTPEKPYYLQPVAYTDNEAKRVTSLSLHLEDGSVSSKKILGITFTENSLFIPLINQQQINNPKFYFRNLLEDPNASYTSQEQRVYKKYSLSVIGEDQAGELIIVAPTQQVYVYTFDNVTFTSDEYAKWMPSSYDFSGVSENMKLPQI
;
A
#
# COMPACT_ATOMS: atom_id res chain seq x y z
N MET A 1 9.36 1.09 -22.25
CA MET A 1 10.32 1.10 -21.12
C MET A 1 9.93 0.01 -20.11
N PRO A 2 10.86 -0.60 -19.37
CA PRO A 2 10.49 -1.39 -18.20
C PRO A 2 9.72 -0.47 -17.24
N GLN A 3 8.49 -0.84 -16.87
CA GLN A 3 7.72 -0.12 -15.86
C GLN A 3 8.32 -0.47 -14.49
N ASN A 4 9.51 0.06 -14.19
CA ASN A 4 10.01 0.04 -12.82
C ASN A 4 9.25 1.13 -12.07
N ILE A 5 8.25 0.69 -11.33
CA ILE A 5 7.58 1.52 -10.33
C ILE A 5 8.65 1.78 -9.24
N PRO A 6 8.82 3.00 -8.72
CA PRO A 6 9.83 3.29 -7.70
C PRO A 6 9.38 2.79 -6.35
N SER A 7 10.27 2.19 -5.59
CA SER A 7 9.92 1.70 -4.27
C SER A 7 9.67 2.84 -3.29
N GLY A 8 8.64 2.68 -2.47
CA GLY A 8 8.36 3.57 -1.36
C GLY A 8 9.18 3.26 -0.11
N SER A 9 10.15 2.35 -0.14
CA SER A 9 10.87 1.94 1.08
C SER A 9 11.97 2.94 1.48
N LEU A 10 12.18 3.06 2.78
CA LEU A 10 13.30 3.81 3.38
C LEU A 10 14.45 2.83 3.61
N SER A 11 15.59 3.03 2.93
CA SER A 11 16.81 2.24 3.19
C SER A 11 17.36 2.60 4.57
N THR A 12 17.34 1.69 5.54
CA THR A 12 17.95 1.92 6.86
C THR A 12 19.47 1.90 6.77
N ALA A 13 20.14 2.76 7.52
CA ALA A 13 21.57 2.65 7.76
C ALA A 13 21.78 1.90 9.09
N PRO A 14 22.74 0.96 9.18
CA PRO A 14 23.11 0.38 10.47
C PRO A 14 23.72 1.48 11.35
N ASP A 15 23.31 1.56 12.62
CA ASP A 15 23.99 2.38 13.61
C ASP A 15 25.40 1.83 13.91
N SER A 16 26.14 2.53 14.79
CA SER A 16 27.46 2.09 15.25
C SER A 16 27.45 0.75 16.00
N LYS A 17 26.27 0.15 16.22
CA LYS A 17 26.05 -1.16 16.85
C LYS A 17 25.47 -2.19 15.87
N GLY A 18 25.32 -1.87 14.58
CA GLY A 18 24.80 -2.77 13.56
C GLY A 18 23.28 -2.91 13.56
N LEU A 19 22.54 -2.03 14.23
CA LEU A 19 21.08 -2.03 14.27
C LEU A 19 20.51 -1.17 13.14
N ASN A 20 19.48 -1.66 12.45
CA ASN A 20 18.76 -0.84 11.48
C ASN A 20 18.14 0.38 12.18
N VAL A 21 18.45 1.58 11.66
CA VAL A 21 17.84 2.84 12.09
C VAL A 21 17.08 3.43 10.92
N ARG A 22 15.86 3.91 11.17
CA ARG A 22 15.08 4.66 10.20
C ARG A 22 15.91 5.84 9.68
N PRO A 23 16.17 5.93 8.36
CA PRO A 23 16.93 7.04 7.80
C PRO A 23 16.11 8.33 7.94
N ASP A 24 16.82 9.46 8.04
CA ASP A 24 16.18 10.77 7.94
C ASP A 24 15.33 10.85 6.67
N LEU A 25 14.16 11.49 6.78
CA LEU A 25 13.38 11.85 5.60
C LEU A 25 14.18 12.86 4.76
N LEU A 26 14.35 12.52 3.48
CA LEU A 26 15.00 13.37 2.48
C LEU A 26 13.99 13.72 1.36
N PRO A 27 12.87 14.38 1.70
CA PRO A 27 11.87 14.72 0.70
C PRO A 27 12.42 15.78 -0.24
N GLU A 28 12.21 15.59 -1.54
CA GLU A 28 12.65 16.51 -2.57
C GLU A 28 11.56 16.70 -3.62
N SER A 29 11.00 17.91 -3.66
CA SER A 29 9.90 18.26 -4.55
C SER A 29 10.05 19.66 -5.11
N PHE A 30 9.17 20.03 -6.03
CA PHE A 30 9.06 21.38 -6.57
C PHE A 30 7.73 21.99 -6.12
N PHE A 31 7.73 23.27 -5.75
CA PHE A 31 6.51 23.95 -5.37
C PHE A 31 5.62 24.18 -6.61
N PHE A 32 4.39 23.67 -6.56
CA PHE A 32 3.51 23.60 -7.72
C PHE A 32 3.12 24.96 -8.34
N LEU A 33 3.34 26.08 -7.67
CA LEU A 33 2.95 27.41 -8.11
C LEU A 33 4.18 28.31 -8.30
N GLU A 34 4.14 29.22 -9.25
CA GLU A 34 5.21 30.20 -9.46
C GLU A 34 5.54 30.98 -8.19
N LYS A 35 6.83 31.14 -7.90
CA LYS A 35 7.29 31.95 -6.76
C LYS A 35 6.81 33.39 -6.92
N GLY A 36 6.30 33.95 -5.82
CA GLY A 36 5.75 35.31 -5.79
C GLY A 36 4.28 35.40 -6.20
N GLN A 37 3.70 34.35 -6.80
CA GLN A 37 2.24 34.30 -7.00
C GLN A 37 1.56 34.17 -5.64
N THR A 38 0.76 35.17 -5.30
CA THR A 38 -0.06 35.13 -4.09
C THR A 38 -1.28 34.24 -4.32
N PHE A 39 -1.59 33.43 -3.32
CA PHE A 39 -2.77 32.59 -3.29
C PHE A 39 -3.38 32.60 -1.90
N SER A 40 -4.67 32.26 -1.83
CA SER A 40 -5.39 32.09 -0.57
C SER A 40 -6.37 30.94 -0.70
N GLN A 41 -6.64 30.25 0.39
CA GLN A 41 -7.63 29.20 0.46
C GLN A 41 -8.83 29.67 1.28
N ASP A 42 -10.04 29.37 0.82
CA ASP A 42 -11.24 29.54 1.63
C ASP A 42 -11.51 28.28 2.48
N THR A 43 -12.35 28.41 3.52
CA THR A 43 -12.66 27.29 4.41
C THR A 43 -13.35 26.12 3.69
N ASN A 44 -14.12 26.39 2.64
CA ASN A 44 -14.80 25.35 1.88
C ASN A 44 -13.86 24.67 0.88
N GLY A 45 -12.71 25.26 0.54
CA GLY A 45 -11.71 24.75 -0.38
C GLY A 45 -10.57 23.99 0.30
N LYS A 46 -10.57 23.87 1.63
CA LYS A 46 -9.52 23.15 2.38
C LYS A 46 -9.68 21.63 2.31
N PHE A 47 -8.57 20.91 2.37
CA PHE A 47 -8.61 19.46 2.59
C PHE A 47 -9.21 19.14 3.97
N GLY A 48 -9.99 18.07 4.07
CA GLY A 48 -10.50 17.57 5.35
C GLY A 48 -12.01 17.38 5.42
N ALA A 49 -12.48 17.07 6.63
CA ALA A 49 -13.86 16.74 6.93
C ALA A 49 -14.76 17.99 6.97
N ASN A 50 -15.97 17.85 6.44
CA ASN A 50 -17.06 18.81 6.59
C ASN A 50 -18.38 18.03 6.78
N GLY A 51 -18.66 17.64 8.02
CA GLY A 51 -19.81 16.80 8.33
C GLY A 51 -19.74 15.43 7.63
N THR A 52 -20.74 15.11 6.81
CA THR A 52 -20.85 13.83 6.09
C THR A 52 -20.04 13.76 4.81
N VAL A 53 -19.30 14.82 4.48
CA VAL A 53 -18.42 14.87 3.31
C VAL A 53 -16.96 15.09 3.70
N PHE A 54 -16.04 14.61 2.89
CA PHE A 54 -14.60 14.82 3.06
C PHE A 54 -13.99 15.31 1.76
N ARG A 55 -13.41 16.50 1.82
CA ARG A 55 -12.81 17.14 0.66
C ARG A 55 -11.39 16.64 0.47
N THR A 56 -11.11 16.10 -0.72
CA THR A 56 -9.77 15.62 -1.08
C THR A 56 -9.01 16.67 -1.88
N THR A 57 -9.72 17.51 -2.64
CA THR A 57 -9.09 18.56 -3.44
C THR A 57 -8.82 19.78 -2.57
N SER A 58 -7.53 20.08 -2.37
CA SER A 58 -7.10 21.35 -1.79
C SER A 58 -7.17 22.43 -2.87
N LYS A 59 -8.21 23.26 -2.81
CA LYS A 59 -8.49 24.31 -3.80
C LYS A 59 -8.01 25.67 -3.27
N VAL A 60 -7.25 26.38 -4.09
CA VAL A 60 -6.76 27.73 -3.78
C VAL A 60 -7.23 28.74 -4.83
N SER A 61 -7.50 29.95 -4.37
CA SER A 61 -7.78 31.11 -5.20
C SER A 61 -6.47 31.83 -5.52
N LEU A 62 -6.30 32.20 -6.79
CA LEU A 62 -5.14 32.89 -7.32
C LEU A 62 -5.51 34.35 -7.59
N ASN A 63 -4.59 35.27 -7.30
CA ASN A 63 -4.72 36.63 -7.80
C ASN A 63 -4.34 36.67 -9.29
N GLY A 64 -5.35 36.67 -10.16
CA GLY A 64 -5.16 36.67 -11.61
C GLY A 64 -4.83 35.29 -12.19
N THR A 65 -3.74 35.20 -12.93
CA THR A 65 -3.27 33.97 -13.60
C THR A 65 -1.89 33.59 -13.07
N GLY A 66 -1.74 32.37 -12.56
CA GLY A 66 -0.46 31.85 -12.07
C GLY A 66 0.03 30.66 -12.91
N LYS A 67 1.36 30.53 -13.06
CA LYS A 67 1.98 29.34 -13.68
C LYS A 67 2.01 28.18 -12.70
N ILE A 68 1.67 27.00 -13.20
CA ILE A 68 1.63 25.74 -12.45
C ILE A 68 2.78 24.83 -12.93
N TYR A 69 3.46 24.21 -11.98
CA TYR A 69 4.65 23.40 -12.19
C TYR A 69 4.47 21.96 -11.69
N THR A 70 5.14 21.01 -12.33
CA THR A 70 5.18 19.61 -11.89
C THR A 70 5.96 19.46 -10.58
N ILE A 71 5.37 18.79 -9.59
CA ILE A 71 5.93 18.61 -8.23
C ILE A 71 7.11 17.63 -8.25
N CYS A 72 7.04 16.61 -9.09
CA CYS A 72 8.08 15.62 -9.31
C CYS A 72 8.12 15.22 -10.79
N GLN A 73 9.11 14.41 -11.15
CA GLN A 73 9.16 13.79 -12.47
C GLN A 73 8.10 12.68 -12.56
N GLY A 74 7.36 12.63 -13.67
CA GLY A 74 6.36 11.59 -13.86
C GLY A 74 5.70 11.61 -15.24
N GLN A 75 4.90 10.59 -15.50
CA GLN A 75 4.07 10.53 -16.71
C GLN A 75 2.83 11.39 -16.53
N VAL A 76 2.46 12.17 -17.54
CA VAL A 76 1.31 13.10 -17.46
C VAL A 76 0.21 12.70 -18.44
N PHE A 77 -1.01 12.64 -17.92
CA PHE A 77 -2.25 12.33 -18.64
C PHE A 77 -3.23 13.49 -18.51
N LEU A 78 -3.74 14.02 -19.63
CA LEU A 78 -4.67 15.15 -19.61
C LEU A 78 -6.13 14.69 -19.75
N GLN A 79 -7.02 15.31 -18.97
CA GLN A 79 -8.44 15.03 -18.96
C GLN A 79 -9.27 16.34 -18.93
N PRO A 80 -10.54 16.32 -19.38
CA PRO A 80 -11.46 17.44 -19.21
C PRO A 80 -11.64 17.82 -17.73
N CYS A 81 -11.99 19.08 -17.46
CA CYS A 81 -12.29 19.57 -16.12
C CYS A 81 -13.80 19.79 -15.96
N GLY A 82 -14.52 18.70 -15.69
CA GLY A 82 -15.97 18.65 -15.56
C GLY A 82 -16.66 19.14 -16.83
N GLY A 83 -17.62 20.05 -16.66
CA GLY A 83 -18.30 20.71 -17.79
C GLY A 83 -17.59 21.97 -18.32
N ASP A 84 -16.46 22.37 -17.74
CA ASP A 84 -15.76 23.60 -18.15
C ASP A 84 -14.86 23.34 -19.36
N SER A 85 -15.35 23.73 -20.54
CA SER A 85 -14.62 23.59 -21.80
C SER A 85 -13.35 24.46 -21.90
N THR A 86 -13.15 25.42 -21.00
CA THR A 86 -11.95 26.27 -20.97
C THR A 86 -10.85 25.71 -20.10
N LYS A 87 -11.10 24.61 -19.39
CA LYS A 87 -10.21 24.04 -18.38
C LYS A 87 -9.88 22.57 -18.65
N VAL A 88 -8.72 22.16 -18.17
CA VAL A 88 -8.24 20.77 -18.21
C VAL A 88 -7.64 20.38 -16.86
N ASN A 89 -7.69 19.10 -16.56
CA ASN A 89 -6.99 18.49 -15.44
C ASN A 89 -5.78 17.73 -15.96
N ALA A 90 -4.67 17.81 -15.24
CA ALA A 90 -3.48 17.02 -15.50
C ALA A 90 -3.26 16.02 -14.38
N ILE A 91 -3.13 14.74 -14.73
CA ILE A 91 -2.91 13.65 -13.80
C ILE A 91 -1.46 13.21 -14.00
N LEU A 92 -0.64 13.32 -12.97
CA LEU A 92 0.75 12.92 -12.98
C LEU A 92 0.94 11.63 -12.17
N LYS A 93 1.43 10.56 -12.80
CA LYS A 93 1.92 9.35 -12.11
C LYS A 93 3.42 9.50 -11.85
N PRO A 94 3.87 9.61 -10.59
CA PRO A 94 5.29 9.81 -10.28
C PRO A 94 6.18 8.70 -10.86
N PHE A 95 7.24 9.10 -11.56
CA PHE A 95 8.33 8.20 -11.94
C PHE A 95 9.42 8.15 -10.88
N ASN A 96 9.53 9.18 -10.03
CA ASN A 96 10.34 9.17 -8.82
C ASN A 96 9.47 9.67 -7.67
N GLN A 97 9.41 8.92 -6.56
CA GLN A 97 8.65 9.33 -5.39
C GLN A 97 9.30 10.56 -4.75
N PRO A 98 8.59 11.69 -4.59
CA PRO A 98 9.16 12.91 -4.00
C PRO A 98 9.45 12.78 -2.50
N VAL A 99 8.83 11.80 -1.84
CA VAL A 99 9.05 11.48 -0.42
C VAL A 99 9.27 9.97 -0.31
N LYS A 100 10.49 9.55 0.01
CA LYS A 100 10.76 8.13 0.32
C LYS A 100 9.97 7.74 1.58
N GLY A 101 9.41 6.53 1.62
CA GLY A 101 8.49 6.13 2.69
C GLY A 101 7.00 6.37 2.38
N LEU A 102 6.69 7.23 1.41
CA LEU A 102 5.32 7.60 1.05
C LEU A 102 5.07 7.30 -0.43
N ALA A 103 4.36 6.22 -0.70
CA ALA A 103 4.02 5.83 -2.06
C ALA A 103 2.86 6.71 -2.57
N ILE A 104 3.14 7.66 -3.47
CA ILE A 104 2.14 8.48 -4.16
C ILE A 104 1.81 7.80 -5.48
N LYS A 105 0.51 7.54 -5.70
CA LYS A 105 -0.03 6.98 -6.94
C LYS A 105 -0.20 8.05 -8.00
N TYR A 106 -0.88 9.14 -7.66
CA TYR A 106 -1.13 10.27 -8.57
C TYR A 106 -1.03 11.61 -7.88
N ILE A 107 -0.61 12.62 -8.62
CA ILE A 107 -0.80 14.04 -8.30
C ILE A 107 -1.74 14.61 -9.35
N VAL A 108 -2.90 15.11 -8.94
CA VAL A 108 -3.91 15.67 -9.84
C VAL A 108 -3.92 17.18 -9.74
N TYR A 109 -3.61 17.85 -10.85
CA TYR A 109 -3.71 19.30 -11.00
C TYR A 109 -5.05 19.63 -11.66
N ARG A 110 -5.93 20.36 -10.95
CA ARG A 110 -7.27 20.69 -11.42
C ARG A 110 -7.39 22.13 -11.89
N GLY A 111 -8.00 22.34 -13.05
CA GLY A 111 -8.38 23.68 -13.52
C GLY A 111 -7.30 24.47 -14.26
N LEU A 112 -6.41 23.80 -14.99
CA LEU A 112 -5.44 24.44 -15.89
C LEU A 112 -6.15 24.99 -17.14
N ASN A 113 -5.63 26.05 -17.75
CA ASN A 113 -6.23 26.67 -18.92
C ASN A 113 -6.04 25.79 -20.16
N ARG A 114 -7.15 25.40 -20.80
CA ARG A 114 -7.14 24.55 -22.02
C ARG A 114 -6.34 25.16 -23.16
N SER A 115 -6.38 26.49 -23.29
CA SER A 115 -5.68 27.25 -24.34
C SER A 115 -4.16 27.18 -24.27
N ASP A 116 -3.60 26.70 -23.16
CA ASP A 116 -2.16 26.51 -23.02
C ASP A 116 -1.67 25.22 -23.69
N PHE A 117 -2.58 24.27 -23.94
CA PHE A 117 -2.27 22.94 -24.46
C PHE A 117 -2.72 22.75 -25.90
N PHE A 118 -3.87 23.33 -26.27
CA PHE A 118 -4.56 23.00 -27.51
C PHE A 118 -4.92 24.22 -28.37
N GLU A 119 -4.88 24.01 -29.69
CA GLU A 119 -5.50 24.85 -30.73
C GLU A 119 -6.52 23.98 -31.47
N GLY A 120 -7.81 24.11 -31.10
CA GLY A 120 -8.83 23.14 -31.51
C GLY A 120 -8.58 21.77 -30.86
N ASP A 121 -8.45 20.72 -31.67
CA ASP A 121 -8.10 19.35 -31.24
C ASP A 121 -6.60 19.02 -31.44
N LEU A 122 -5.81 19.99 -31.91
CA LEU A 122 -4.38 19.85 -32.12
C LEU A 122 -3.61 20.32 -30.88
N ILE A 123 -2.47 19.67 -30.62
CA ILE A 123 -1.48 20.21 -29.69
C ILE A 123 -0.99 21.54 -30.25
N LYS A 124 -1.08 22.57 -29.40
CA LYS A 124 -0.84 23.97 -29.76
C LYS A 124 0.45 24.16 -30.55
N SER A 125 0.38 24.83 -31.71
CA SER A 125 1.48 24.93 -32.70
C SER A 125 2.75 25.64 -32.18
N THR A 126 2.60 26.59 -31.27
CA THR A 126 3.72 27.34 -30.66
C THR A 126 3.90 26.97 -29.19
N ALA A 127 5.18 26.93 -28.78
CA ALA A 127 5.63 26.76 -27.41
C ALA A 127 4.99 27.78 -26.46
N THR A 128 4.03 27.39 -25.63
CA THR A 128 3.51 28.27 -24.55
C THR A 128 3.79 27.79 -23.14
N THR A 129 4.15 26.52 -22.99
CA THR A 129 4.51 25.92 -21.70
C THR A 129 5.67 24.95 -21.90
N GLY A 130 6.45 24.74 -20.84
CA GLY A 130 7.53 23.75 -20.88
C GLY A 130 7.01 22.34 -21.17
N PHE A 131 5.77 22.04 -20.75
CA PHE A 131 5.11 20.77 -21.09
C PHE A 131 4.93 20.60 -22.60
N VAL A 132 4.32 21.58 -23.28
CA VAL A 132 4.09 21.53 -24.74
C VAL A 132 5.42 21.37 -25.50
N ASP A 133 6.47 22.04 -25.02
CA ASP A 133 7.81 21.94 -25.61
C ASP A 133 8.39 20.53 -25.53
N VAL A 134 8.32 19.93 -24.34
CA VAL A 134 8.83 18.57 -24.09
C VAL A 134 8.10 17.56 -24.96
N ILE A 135 6.76 17.55 -24.93
CA ILE A 135 5.99 16.53 -25.65
C ILE A 135 6.14 16.64 -27.16
N LYS A 136 6.28 17.85 -27.69
CA LYS A 136 6.49 18.08 -29.13
C LYS A 136 7.86 17.64 -29.58
N LYS A 137 8.88 17.93 -28.77
CA LYS A 137 10.24 17.50 -29.03
C LYS A 137 10.30 15.97 -29.06
N GLU A 138 9.66 15.30 -28.10
CA GLU A 138 9.59 13.83 -28.06
C GLU A 138 8.83 13.26 -29.26
N PHE A 139 7.64 13.79 -29.56
CA PHE A 139 6.82 13.35 -30.69
C PHE A 139 7.57 13.51 -32.01
N THR A 140 8.08 14.71 -32.30
CA THR A 140 8.84 14.99 -33.53
C THR A 140 10.11 14.14 -33.60
N GLY A 141 10.81 13.96 -32.48
CA GLY A 141 12.01 13.14 -32.38
C GLY A 141 11.76 11.67 -32.73
N LEU A 142 10.64 11.10 -32.28
CA LEU A 142 10.24 9.73 -32.60
C LEU A 142 10.03 9.53 -34.11
N TYR A 143 9.22 10.39 -34.75
CA TYR A 143 8.92 10.24 -36.18
C TYR A 143 10.15 10.52 -37.07
N ASN A 144 10.99 11.49 -36.68
CA ASN A 144 12.26 11.75 -37.35
C ASN A 144 13.22 10.55 -37.25
N MET A 145 13.28 9.88 -36.09
CA MET A 145 14.09 8.67 -35.89
C MET A 145 13.59 7.52 -36.77
N LEU A 146 12.28 7.41 -36.94
CA LEU A 146 11.66 6.41 -37.81
C LEU A 146 11.73 6.75 -39.31
N GLY A 147 12.23 7.95 -39.68
CA GLY A 147 12.37 8.38 -41.08
C GLY A 147 11.04 8.59 -41.81
N ILE A 148 9.95 8.86 -41.08
CA ILE A 148 8.60 9.03 -41.63
C ILE A 148 8.07 10.43 -41.37
N THR A 149 7.15 10.90 -42.21
CA THR A 149 6.52 12.20 -42.06
C THR A 149 5.78 12.30 -40.73
N VAL A 150 6.06 13.36 -39.96
CA VAL A 150 5.42 13.62 -38.67
C VAL A 150 3.92 13.87 -38.91
N PRO A 151 3.02 13.03 -38.37
CA PRO A 151 1.59 13.25 -38.51
C PRO A 151 1.10 14.40 -37.62
N PRO A 152 -0.15 14.87 -37.80
CA PRO A 152 -0.74 15.85 -36.90
C PRO A 152 -0.74 15.37 -35.44
N PHE A 153 -0.14 16.15 -34.55
CA PHE A 153 -0.12 15.84 -33.12
C PHE A 153 -1.44 16.31 -32.48
N THR A 154 -2.34 15.37 -32.22
CA THR A 154 -3.68 15.64 -31.67
C THR A 154 -3.73 15.46 -30.15
N ALA A 155 -4.76 16.03 -29.51
CA ALA A 155 -5.00 15.94 -28.07
C ALA A 155 -5.16 14.49 -27.56
N GLN A 156 -5.66 13.57 -28.39
CA GLN A 156 -5.77 12.15 -28.05
C GLN A 156 -4.43 11.50 -27.72
N HIS A 157 -3.33 11.97 -28.33
CA HIS A 157 -1.99 11.41 -28.11
C HIS A 157 -1.45 11.66 -26.69
N ILE A 158 -2.06 12.59 -25.95
CA ILE A 158 -1.75 12.82 -24.53
C ILE A 158 -2.94 12.49 -23.63
N GLY A 159 -3.84 11.67 -24.17
CA GLY A 159 -4.95 11.07 -23.45
C GLY A 159 -6.20 11.93 -23.28
N PHE A 160 -6.26 13.11 -23.90
CA PHE A 160 -7.47 13.92 -23.89
C PHE A 160 -8.53 13.30 -24.84
N PRO A 161 -9.80 13.13 -24.42
CA PRO A 161 -10.81 12.49 -25.24
C PRO A 161 -11.18 13.34 -26.46
N VAL A 162 -11.50 12.67 -27.58
CA VAL A 162 -12.15 13.30 -28.74
C VAL A 162 -13.39 12.49 -29.06
N GLY A 163 -14.56 13.14 -29.04
CA GLY A 163 -15.85 12.47 -29.09
C GLY A 163 -16.05 11.50 -27.92
N ASN A 164 -16.61 10.32 -28.20
CA ASN A 164 -16.93 9.30 -27.19
C ASN A 164 -15.81 8.25 -27.03
N SER A 165 -14.55 8.65 -27.17
CA SER A 165 -13.41 7.72 -27.16
C SER A 165 -13.10 7.12 -25.78
N GLN A 166 -13.63 7.68 -24.69
CA GLN A 166 -13.34 7.25 -23.31
C GLN A 166 -14.62 7.27 -22.44
N SER A 167 -14.82 6.24 -21.62
CA SER A 167 -15.90 6.19 -20.62
C SER A 167 -15.48 6.89 -19.32
N ALA A 168 -16.45 7.44 -18.58
CA ALA A 168 -16.17 7.97 -17.24
C ALA A 168 -15.78 6.86 -16.24
N ASP A 169 -16.21 5.63 -16.50
CA ASP A 169 -15.93 4.46 -15.66
C ASP A 169 -14.56 3.83 -15.94
N ASP A 170 -13.88 4.23 -17.01
CA ASP A 170 -12.55 3.72 -17.33
C ASP A 170 -11.57 4.06 -16.19
N LEU A 171 -10.79 3.07 -15.73
CA LEU A 171 -9.83 3.27 -14.64
C LEU A 171 -8.62 4.05 -15.14
N ILE A 172 -8.09 4.96 -14.31
CA ILE A 172 -6.91 5.76 -14.66
C ILE A 172 -5.70 4.85 -14.94
N ASP A 173 -5.52 3.81 -14.13
CA ASP A 173 -4.43 2.83 -14.30
C ASP A 173 -4.47 2.14 -15.66
N ASP A 174 -5.64 1.96 -16.26
CA ASP A 174 -5.76 1.29 -17.56
C ASP A 174 -5.14 2.13 -18.71
N TYR A 175 -4.85 3.41 -18.47
CA TYR A 175 -4.12 4.29 -19.40
C TYR A 175 -2.62 4.35 -19.11
N PHE A 176 -2.22 4.34 -17.83
CA PHE A 176 -0.79 4.38 -17.44
C PHE A 176 -0.09 3.02 -17.56
N LEU A 177 -0.80 1.92 -17.30
CA LEU A 177 -0.24 0.56 -17.22
C LEU A 177 -0.52 -0.30 -18.46
N LYS A 178 -1.05 0.31 -19.52
CA LYS A 178 -1.34 -0.41 -20.77
C LYS A 178 -0.07 -0.97 -21.41
N ILE A 179 -0.28 -2.01 -22.21
CA ILE A 179 0.71 -2.52 -23.15
C ILE A 179 0.17 -2.29 -24.55
N SER A 180 0.92 -1.55 -25.35
CA SER A 180 0.62 -1.28 -26.75
C SER A 180 0.62 -2.60 -27.52
N LYS A 181 -0.55 -2.98 -28.03
CA LYS A 181 -0.76 -4.23 -28.81
C LYS A 181 -1.15 -3.85 -30.22
N VAL A 182 -0.43 -4.37 -31.21
CA VAL A 182 -0.73 -4.11 -32.62
C VAL A 182 -1.36 -5.35 -33.28
N GLN A 183 -2.32 -5.12 -34.17
CA GLN A 183 -2.90 -6.12 -35.04
C GLN A 183 -2.65 -5.71 -36.49
N THR A 184 -2.27 -6.68 -37.32
CA THR A 184 -2.11 -6.47 -38.76
C THR A 184 -3.32 -7.06 -39.48
N THR A 185 -4.04 -6.21 -40.20
CA THR A 185 -5.14 -6.63 -41.08
C THR A 185 -4.77 -6.25 -42.52
N GLY A 186 -4.51 -7.24 -43.38
CA GLY A 186 -3.95 -6.98 -44.71
C GLY A 186 -2.53 -6.40 -44.63
N SER A 187 -2.32 -5.21 -45.20
CA SER A 187 -1.05 -4.47 -45.16
C SER A 187 -0.98 -3.37 -44.09
N THR A 188 -2.01 -3.25 -43.24
CA THR A 188 -2.13 -2.17 -42.26
C THR A 188 -1.95 -2.72 -40.86
N THR A 189 -0.98 -2.17 -40.13
CA THR A 189 -0.76 -2.44 -38.70
C THR A 189 -1.41 -1.32 -37.90
N THR A 190 -2.39 -1.66 -37.06
CA THR A 190 -3.08 -0.72 -36.17
C THR A 190 -3.00 -1.20 -34.73
N GLU A 191 -3.02 -0.29 -33.78
CA GLU A 191 -3.17 -0.67 -32.38
C GLU A 191 -4.57 -1.27 -32.13
N VAL A 192 -4.62 -2.36 -31.36
CA VAL A 192 -5.84 -3.12 -31.05
C VAL A 192 -6.82 -2.28 -30.23
N ASP A 193 -6.31 -1.46 -29.30
CA ASP A 193 -7.13 -0.54 -28.51
C ASP A 193 -6.91 0.89 -29.00
N SER A 194 -7.65 1.26 -30.05
CA SER A 194 -7.55 2.60 -30.65
C SER A 194 -7.85 3.73 -29.66
N LYS A 195 -8.57 3.47 -28.56
CA LYS A 195 -8.87 4.46 -27.52
C LYS A 195 -7.65 4.80 -26.65
N LYS A 196 -6.66 3.91 -26.66
CA LYS A 196 -5.43 4.01 -25.88
C LYS A 196 -4.21 4.01 -26.77
N ALA A 197 -4.35 4.35 -28.05
CA ALA A 197 -3.25 4.24 -29.00
C ALA A 197 -2.23 5.38 -28.94
N PHE A 198 -1.56 5.53 -27.79
CA PHE A 198 -0.60 6.60 -27.52
C PHE A 198 0.34 6.23 -26.37
N GLU A 199 1.49 6.87 -26.25
CA GLU A 199 2.35 6.72 -25.07
C GLU A 199 2.31 8.02 -24.25
N LEU A 200 2.12 7.90 -22.94
CA LEU A 200 2.06 9.08 -22.07
C LEU A 200 3.46 9.68 -21.87
N PRO A 201 3.62 11.00 -22.05
CA PRO A 201 4.92 11.66 -22.01
C PRO A 201 5.50 11.68 -20.61
N MET A 202 6.83 11.55 -20.52
CA MET A 202 7.59 11.69 -19.27
C MET A 202 7.98 13.15 -19.07
N ILE A 203 7.50 13.77 -18.00
CA ILE A 203 7.71 15.19 -17.74
C ILE A 203 8.67 15.38 -16.57
N PRO A 204 9.76 16.15 -16.72
CA PRO A 204 10.67 16.47 -15.63
C PRO A 204 10.00 17.25 -14.50
N ARG A 205 10.54 17.13 -13.29
CA ARG A 205 10.18 17.98 -12.14
C ARG A 205 10.40 19.47 -12.47
N GLY A 206 9.51 20.33 -12.01
CA GLY A 206 9.65 21.78 -12.18
C GLY A 206 9.38 22.25 -13.61
N THR A 207 8.77 21.40 -14.45
CA THR A 207 8.33 21.80 -15.79
C THR A 207 7.08 22.66 -15.63
N HIS A 208 7.06 23.83 -16.28
CA HIS A 208 5.84 24.64 -16.40
C HIS A 208 4.79 23.85 -17.17
N LEU A 209 3.79 23.37 -16.45
CA LEU A 209 2.75 22.49 -16.95
C LEU A 209 1.72 23.29 -17.75
N GLY A 210 1.25 24.39 -17.17
CA GLY A 210 0.27 25.30 -17.75
C GLY A 210 -0.04 26.44 -16.80
N ASN A 211 -0.99 27.29 -17.16
CA ASN A 211 -1.46 28.38 -16.32
C ASN A 211 -2.81 28.02 -15.71
N ALA A 212 -3.11 28.60 -14.55
CA ALA A 212 -4.44 28.58 -13.95
C ALA A 212 -4.89 30.01 -13.67
N THR A 213 -6.10 30.35 -14.13
CA THR A 213 -6.74 31.64 -13.87
C THR A 213 -7.84 31.49 -12.83
N GLY A 214 -7.84 32.35 -11.81
CA GLY A 214 -8.85 32.42 -10.74
C GLY A 214 -8.65 31.39 -9.63
N SER A 215 -8.59 30.10 -9.95
CA SER A 215 -8.35 29.04 -8.95
C SER A 215 -7.65 27.83 -9.54
N VAL A 216 -6.98 27.07 -8.68
CA VAL A 216 -6.38 25.76 -8.99
C VAL A 216 -6.62 24.79 -7.84
N GLY A 217 -6.84 23.52 -8.15
CA GLY A 217 -6.97 22.44 -7.15
C GLY A 217 -5.84 21.44 -7.25
N ILE A 218 -5.45 20.85 -6.12
CA ILE A 218 -4.46 19.75 -6.06
C ILE A 218 -5.04 18.60 -5.23
N ASP A 219 -4.96 17.38 -5.76
CA ASP A 219 -5.07 16.15 -4.97
C ASP A 219 -3.73 15.41 -4.98
N ILE A 220 -3.34 14.86 -3.84
CA ILE A 220 -2.25 13.90 -3.71
C ILE A 220 -2.88 12.57 -3.32
N VAL A 221 -2.84 11.59 -4.22
CA VAL A 221 -3.43 10.26 -4.06
C VAL A 221 -2.32 9.27 -3.69
N LEU A 222 -2.47 8.57 -2.58
CA LEU A 222 -1.54 7.55 -2.09
C LEU A 222 -1.75 6.22 -2.83
N ASN A 223 -0.70 5.39 -2.88
CA ASN A 223 -0.73 4.11 -3.56
C ASN A 223 -1.03 2.96 -2.60
N GLU A 224 -2.11 2.23 -2.87
CA GLU A 224 -2.46 0.97 -2.19
C GLU A 224 -2.04 -0.27 -3.01
N GLY A 225 -1.59 -0.08 -4.26
CA GLY A 225 -1.14 -1.13 -5.16
C GLY A 225 -1.66 -0.96 -6.59
N ASP A 226 -1.05 -1.73 -7.52
CA ASP A 226 -1.38 -1.76 -8.95
C ASP A 226 -2.12 -3.05 -9.33
N TYR A 227 -3.28 -3.27 -8.71
CA TYR A 227 -4.15 -4.42 -8.94
C TYR A 227 -5.63 -4.03 -8.90
N THR A 228 -6.49 -4.93 -9.38
CA THR A 228 -7.94 -4.85 -9.18
C THR A 228 -8.44 -5.99 -8.33
N VAL A 229 -9.41 -5.67 -7.49
CA VAL A 229 -10.18 -6.62 -6.69
C VAL A 229 -11.52 -6.84 -7.40
N ALA A 230 -11.88 -8.10 -7.63
CA ALA A 230 -13.20 -8.44 -8.14
C ALA A 230 -14.29 -8.12 -7.09
N ASN A 231 -15.44 -7.60 -7.53
CA ASN A 231 -16.59 -7.30 -6.68
C ASN A 231 -16.33 -6.30 -5.54
N ASP A 232 -15.34 -5.41 -5.66
CA ASP A 232 -15.04 -4.42 -4.62
C ASP A 232 -16.25 -3.49 -4.39
N PRO A 233 -16.89 -3.55 -3.21
CA PRO A 233 -18.12 -2.84 -2.88
C PRO A 233 -17.85 -1.38 -2.53
N ASN A 234 -16.59 -0.94 -2.47
CA ASN A 234 -16.30 0.47 -2.28
C ASN A 234 -16.92 1.28 -3.42
N PRO A 235 -17.85 2.22 -3.13
CA PRO A 235 -18.49 3.02 -4.17
C PRO A 235 -17.51 3.98 -4.86
N PHE A 236 -16.36 4.26 -4.25
CA PHE A 236 -15.31 5.08 -4.86
C PHE A 236 -14.35 4.23 -5.70
N LYS A 237 -14.00 4.74 -6.89
CA LYS A 237 -12.98 4.18 -7.78
C LYS A 237 -12.10 5.30 -8.35
N LEU A 238 -10.83 5.01 -8.56
CA LEU A 238 -9.89 5.90 -9.27
C LEU A 238 -10.10 5.80 -10.79
N ASN A 239 -11.24 6.30 -11.26
CA ASN A 239 -11.67 6.29 -12.66
C ASN A 239 -11.61 7.69 -13.31
N LEU A 240 -11.99 7.77 -14.59
CA LEU A 240 -12.01 9.05 -15.30
C LEU A 240 -13.06 10.02 -14.76
N ALA A 241 -14.13 9.57 -14.10
CA ALA A 241 -15.07 10.46 -13.40
C ALA A 241 -14.36 11.24 -12.28
N PHE A 242 -13.53 10.57 -11.48
CA PHE A 242 -12.66 11.22 -10.49
C PHE A 242 -11.63 12.15 -11.17
N ALA A 243 -10.93 11.66 -12.21
CA ALA A 243 -9.91 12.42 -12.92
C ALA A 243 -10.47 13.72 -13.53
N ARG A 244 -11.72 13.68 -14.00
CA ARG A 244 -12.40 14.80 -14.66
C ARG A 244 -13.05 15.77 -13.69
N SER A 245 -13.23 15.45 -12.41
CA SER A 245 -13.92 16.37 -11.50
C SER A 245 -13.25 17.75 -11.45
N THR A 246 -14.01 18.83 -11.42
CA THR A 246 -13.47 20.19 -11.18
C THR A 246 -12.95 20.32 -9.74
N ASP A 247 -13.56 19.55 -8.84
CA ASP A 247 -13.37 19.58 -7.41
C ASP A 247 -13.83 18.24 -6.84
N HIS A 248 -13.00 17.53 -6.08
CA HIS A 248 -13.36 16.20 -5.59
C HIS A 248 -13.64 16.18 -4.07
N VAL A 249 -14.76 15.55 -3.75
CA VAL A 249 -15.30 15.38 -2.41
C VAL A 249 -15.85 13.96 -2.29
N LEU A 250 -15.44 13.26 -1.25
CA LEU A 250 -16.02 12.00 -0.80
C LEU A 250 -17.31 12.29 -0.06
N ASP A 251 -18.36 11.54 -0.35
CA ASP A 251 -19.68 11.75 0.23
C ASP A 251 -20.25 10.43 0.70
N GLN A 252 -20.48 10.32 2.02
CA GLN A 252 -21.06 9.13 2.63
C GLN A 252 -22.45 8.81 2.05
N ALA A 253 -23.19 9.78 1.54
CA ALA A 253 -24.49 9.53 0.92
C ALA A 253 -24.42 8.67 -0.35
N LYS A 254 -23.24 8.52 -0.98
CA LYS A 254 -23.03 7.62 -2.12
C LYS A 254 -23.03 6.13 -1.75
N GLY A 255 -22.82 5.81 -0.46
CA GLY A 255 -22.97 4.44 0.04
C GLY A 255 -24.43 4.14 0.37
N ASN A 256 -24.96 3.06 -0.19
CA ASN A 256 -26.34 2.60 0.05
C ASN A 256 -26.44 1.85 1.39
N THR A 257 -25.40 1.13 1.80
CA THR A 257 -25.36 0.38 3.07
C THR A 257 -24.48 1.05 4.14
N ALA A 258 -24.63 0.65 5.41
CA ALA A 258 -23.77 1.14 6.49
C ALA A 258 -22.29 0.77 6.24
N PHE A 259 -22.05 -0.41 5.66
CA PHE A 259 -20.72 -0.87 5.30
C PHE A 259 -20.13 -0.07 4.13
N GLU A 260 -20.87 0.18 3.05
CA GLU A 260 -20.42 1.03 1.93
C GLU A 260 -20.10 2.45 2.40
N LYS A 261 -20.89 3.00 3.32
CA LYS A 261 -20.62 4.30 3.96
C LYS A 261 -19.31 4.29 4.73
N LYS A 262 -19.01 3.19 5.41
CA LYS A 262 -17.75 2.99 6.14
C LYS A 262 -16.57 2.90 5.17
N LEU A 263 -16.69 2.14 4.08
CA LEU A 263 -15.67 2.08 3.03
C LEU A 263 -15.44 3.43 2.33
N MET A 264 -16.50 4.21 2.13
CA MET A 264 -16.39 5.59 1.65
C MET A 264 -15.60 6.47 2.63
N ARG A 265 -15.76 6.26 3.95
CA ARG A 265 -14.92 6.93 4.95
C ARG A 265 -13.47 6.48 4.91
N GLU A 266 -13.22 5.18 4.79
CA GLU A 266 -11.87 4.62 4.66
C GLU A 266 -11.10 5.23 3.49
N THR A 267 -11.80 5.54 2.40
CA THR A 267 -11.22 6.15 1.19
C THR A 267 -10.53 7.49 1.48
N ALA A 268 -10.88 8.22 2.55
CA ALA A 268 -10.19 9.46 2.93
C ALA A 268 -8.71 9.23 3.26
N THR A 269 -8.34 8.02 3.71
CA THR A 269 -6.94 7.63 4.01
C THR A 269 -6.07 7.51 2.75
N GLN A 270 -6.69 7.44 1.57
CA GLN A 270 -5.99 7.38 0.28
C GLN A 270 -5.51 8.75 -0.20
N PHE A 271 -5.79 9.83 0.54
CA PHE A 271 -5.45 11.18 0.14
C PHE A 271 -4.58 11.88 1.18
N LEU A 272 -3.71 12.77 0.71
CA LEU A 272 -2.87 13.62 1.55
C LEU A 272 -3.09 15.10 1.21
N ASP A 273 -3.21 15.93 2.24
CA ASP A 273 -3.26 17.38 2.06
C ASP A 273 -1.95 17.91 1.48
N VAL A 274 -2.05 18.82 0.51
CA VAL A 274 -0.89 19.42 -0.14
C VAL A 274 -0.06 20.29 0.82
N ALA A 275 -0.69 20.94 1.81
CA ALA A 275 0.04 21.69 2.82
C ALA A 275 0.84 20.76 3.73
N ALA A 276 0.23 19.65 4.18
CA ALA A 276 0.92 18.62 4.95
C ALA A 276 2.05 17.95 4.15
N PHE A 277 1.86 17.68 2.84
CA PHE A 277 2.90 17.17 1.95
C PHE A 277 4.15 18.07 1.93
N TYR A 278 3.98 19.38 1.74
CA TYR A 278 5.11 20.31 1.80
C TYR A 278 5.66 20.44 3.22
N GLY A 279 4.80 20.38 4.24
CA GLY A 279 5.21 20.34 5.65
C GLY A 279 6.11 19.16 6.01
N LEU A 280 5.98 18.01 5.33
CA LEU A 280 6.94 16.90 5.49
C LEU A 280 8.39 17.32 5.19
N HIS A 281 8.60 18.36 4.39
CA HIS A 281 9.94 18.85 4.06
C HIS A 281 10.60 19.61 5.21
N THR A 282 9.87 19.93 6.29
CA THR A 282 10.46 20.48 7.53
C THR A 282 10.98 19.38 8.47
N GLN A 283 10.78 18.11 8.12
CA GLN A 283 11.30 16.95 8.84
C GLN A 283 12.60 16.48 8.16
N GLY A 284 13.73 16.57 8.86
CA GLY A 284 15.03 16.14 8.32
C GLY A 284 15.64 17.16 7.36
N LYS A 285 16.16 16.70 6.21
CA LYS A 285 16.90 17.54 5.23
C LYS A 285 16.12 17.72 3.93
N GLY A 286 14.85 18.12 4.06
CA GLY A 286 13.96 18.34 2.93
C GLY A 286 14.38 19.50 2.01
N LYS A 287 13.94 19.44 0.76
CA LYS A 287 14.18 20.47 -0.26
C LYS A 287 12.92 20.73 -1.09
N VAL A 288 12.49 21.99 -1.11
CA VAL A 288 11.43 22.46 -2.01
C VAL A 288 12.03 23.41 -3.04
N HIS A 289 12.08 22.98 -4.29
CA HIS A 289 12.58 23.77 -5.42
C HIS A 289 11.52 24.77 -5.91
N MET A 290 11.95 25.96 -6.29
CA MET A 290 11.09 27.06 -6.73
C MET A 290 11.35 27.43 -8.20
N SER A 291 10.42 28.16 -8.82
CA SER A 291 10.50 28.58 -10.23
C SER A 291 11.62 29.56 -10.58
N ASP A 292 12.20 30.23 -9.58
CA ASP A 292 13.38 31.09 -9.74
C ASP A 292 14.72 30.36 -9.50
N ASN A 293 14.67 29.02 -9.42
CA ASN A 293 15.78 28.13 -9.05
C ASN A 293 16.26 28.24 -7.59
N SER A 294 15.55 28.97 -6.73
CA SER A 294 15.82 28.89 -5.28
C SER A 294 15.33 27.56 -4.69
N VAL A 295 15.93 27.17 -3.56
CA VAL A 295 15.58 25.95 -2.83
C VAL A 295 15.28 26.31 -1.38
N LEU A 296 14.07 26.02 -0.92
CA LEU A 296 13.67 26.20 0.48
C LEU A 296 14.08 24.97 1.28
N GLN A 297 14.70 25.20 2.44
CA GLN A 297 15.21 24.11 3.29
C GLN A 297 14.92 24.33 4.79
N THR A 298 14.59 25.56 5.20
CA THR A 298 14.28 25.85 6.60
C THR A 298 12.79 25.76 6.89
N THR A 299 12.45 25.50 8.15
CA THR A 299 11.06 25.45 8.61
C THR A 299 10.33 26.77 8.34
N GLU A 300 11.00 27.91 8.57
CA GLU A 300 10.46 29.25 8.33
C GLU A 300 10.12 29.48 6.85
N GLU A 301 11.03 29.15 5.94
CA GLU A 301 10.82 29.33 4.50
C GLU A 301 9.66 28.49 4.00
N ILE A 302 9.62 27.21 4.38
CA ILE A 302 8.58 26.26 3.95
C ILE A 302 7.23 26.67 4.54
N ALA A 303 7.17 27.01 5.84
CA ALA A 303 5.95 27.49 6.49
C ALA A 303 5.43 28.79 5.84
N GLY A 304 6.34 29.72 5.50
CA GLY A 304 6.00 30.93 4.78
C GLY A 304 5.41 30.64 3.40
N GLN A 305 5.98 29.69 2.66
CA GLN A 305 5.54 29.32 1.31
C GLN A 305 4.16 28.66 1.29
N ILE A 306 3.79 27.90 2.33
CA ILE A 306 2.48 27.25 2.43
C ILE A 306 1.43 28.08 3.18
N SER A 307 1.78 29.28 3.66
CA SER A 307 0.90 30.10 4.52
C SER A 307 -0.44 30.52 3.90
N GLY A 308 -0.58 30.45 2.57
CA GLY A 308 -1.84 30.70 1.87
C GLY A 308 -2.91 29.61 2.06
N PHE A 309 -2.53 28.40 2.50
CA PHE A 309 -3.44 27.31 2.81
C PHE A 309 -4.14 27.53 4.16
N LYS A 310 -5.41 27.13 4.27
CA LYS A 310 -6.15 27.14 5.53
C LYS A 310 -5.71 26.04 6.49
N THR A 311 -5.02 25.05 5.95
CA THR A 311 -4.49 23.89 6.68
C THR A 311 -2.99 24.03 6.99
N ALA A 312 -2.41 25.22 6.79
CA ALA A 312 -0.98 25.47 6.95
C ALA A 312 -0.43 25.18 8.37
N ASP A 313 -1.31 25.12 9.37
CA ASP A 313 -1.02 24.80 10.78
C ASP A 313 -1.75 23.54 11.27
N THR A 314 -2.30 22.73 10.34
CA THR A 314 -3.09 21.54 10.67
C THR A 314 -2.22 20.29 10.68
N THR A 315 -2.29 19.54 11.78
CA THR A 315 -1.72 18.20 11.88
C THR A 315 -2.80 17.17 11.61
N TYR A 316 -2.55 16.24 10.71
CA TYR A 316 -3.45 15.13 10.41
C TYR A 316 -2.93 13.86 11.09
N LEU A 317 -3.80 13.17 11.81
CA LEU A 317 -3.50 11.89 12.45
C LEU A 317 -4.33 10.78 11.79
N TYR A 318 -3.64 9.74 11.31
CA TYR A 318 -4.24 8.50 10.84
C TYR A 318 -3.64 7.31 11.62
N ILE A 319 -4.52 6.45 12.11
CA ILE A 319 -4.17 5.22 12.83
C ILE A 319 -4.75 4.06 12.04
N GLN A 320 -3.87 3.24 11.48
CA GLN A 320 -4.23 1.96 10.88
C GLN A 320 -4.34 0.91 12.01
N GLY A 321 -5.47 0.25 12.10
CA GLY A 321 -5.72 -0.87 13.00
C GLY A 321 -5.55 -2.23 12.29
N SER A 322 -6.24 -3.22 12.84
CA SER A 322 -6.21 -4.60 12.34
C SER A 322 -6.70 -4.70 10.90
N ARG A 323 -6.18 -5.69 10.15
CA ARG A 323 -6.61 -5.99 8.78
C ARG A 323 -6.48 -4.82 7.80
N GLN A 324 -5.50 -3.94 8.03
CA GLN A 324 -5.22 -2.74 7.22
C GLN A 324 -6.41 -1.78 7.09
N ARG A 325 -7.34 -1.81 8.06
CA ARG A 325 -8.44 -0.85 8.18
C ARG A 325 -8.10 0.24 9.19
N SER A 326 -8.91 1.29 9.27
CA SER A 326 -8.78 2.32 10.30
C SER A 326 -8.91 1.75 11.73
N TYR A 327 -8.33 2.47 12.69
CA TYR A 327 -8.17 2.07 14.10
C TYR A 327 -9.34 1.29 14.72
N ASN A 328 -10.55 1.83 14.63
CA ASN A 328 -11.75 1.26 15.24
C ASN A 328 -12.77 0.83 14.18
N PHE A 329 -12.31 0.45 12.99
CA PHE A 329 -13.18 -0.03 11.94
C PHE A 329 -14.08 -1.15 12.49
N TYR A 330 -13.55 -2.17 13.14
CA TYR A 330 -14.36 -3.29 13.67
C TYR A 330 -15.04 -3.02 15.03
N GLY A 331 -14.97 -1.80 15.57
CA GLY A 331 -15.58 -1.45 16.86
C GLY A 331 -14.91 -2.07 18.09
N ASN A 332 -13.85 -2.87 17.91
CA ASN A 332 -13.15 -3.58 18.98
C ASN A 332 -12.31 -2.67 19.89
N GLN A 333 -12.07 -1.41 19.48
CA GLN A 333 -11.32 -0.43 20.29
C GLN A 333 -12.20 0.33 21.27
N ASN A 334 -13.52 0.21 21.19
CA ASN A 334 -14.42 0.89 22.13
C ASN A 334 -14.13 0.46 23.58
N LEU A 335 -14.22 1.41 24.50
CA LEU A 335 -14.30 1.12 25.92
C LEU A 335 -15.66 0.49 26.25
N GLU A 336 -15.69 -0.30 27.33
CA GLU A 336 -16.93 -0.92 27.80
C GLU A 336 -17.99 0.17 28.10
N GLY A 337 -19.19 0.00 27.55
CA GLY A 337 -20.31 0.91 27.78
C GLY A 337 -20.29 2.23 26.98
N GLY A 338 -19.41 2.42 26.00
CA GLY A 338 -19.38 3.65 25.19
C GLY A 338 -18.72 3.51 23.81
N THR A 339 -18.61 4.63 23.08
CA THR A 339 -17.94 4.73 21.76
C THR A 339 -16.57 5.41 21.82
N HIS A 340 -16.17 5.88 23.01
CA HIS A 340 -14.86 6.48 23.22
C HIS A 340 -13.78 5.41 23.14
N ASN A 341 -12.67 5.74 22.48
CA ASN A 341 -11.62 4.79 22.14
C ASN A 341 -10.21 5.40 22.08
N ILE A 342 -10.05 6.69 22.39
CA ILE A 342 -8.75 7.35 22.42
C ILE A 342 -8.74 8.45 23.48
N LYS A 343 -7.59 8.65 24.11
CA LYS A 343 -7.27 9.90 24.84
C LYS A 343 -6.30 10.71 23.98
N ILE A 344 -6.59 11.97 23.72
CA ILE A 344 -5.79 12.82 22.82
C ILE A 344 -5.66 14.24 23.36
N GLY A 345 -4.53 14.90 23.14
CA GLY A 345 -4.35 16.28 23.59
C GLY A 345 -2.96 16.84 23.34
N PRO A 346 -2.71 18.10 23.71
CA PRO A 346 -1.43 18.77 23.53
C PRO A 346 -0.34 18.30 24.50
N THR A 347 -0.69 17.75 25.66
CA THR A 347 0.25 17.31 26.69
C THR A 347 -0.28 16.06 27.40
N ALA A 348 0.60 15.30 28.06
CA ALA A 348 0.21 14.10 28.81
C ALA A 348 -0.77 14.39 29.97
N ASP A 349 -0.69 15.58 30.56
CA ASP A 349 -1.58 16.01 31.64
C ASP A 349 -2.93 16.58 31.16
N ASN A 350 -3.09 16.80 29.85
CA ASN A 350 -4.28 17.45 29.27
C ASN A 350 -4.81 16.63 28.09
N LEU A 351 -5.20 15.38 28.38
CA LEU A 351 -5.82 14.50 27.40
C LEU A 351 -7.34 14.48 27.55
N SER A 352 -8.05 14.68 26.44
CA SER A 352 -9.50 14.47 26.35
C SER A 352 -9.81 13.05 25.91
N LEU A 353 -10.75 12.40 26.58
CA LEU A 353 -11.34 11.14 26.11
C LEU A 353 -12.29 11.45 24.94
N GLU A 354 -12.03 10.85 23.78
CA GLU A 354 -12.76 11.11 22.54
C GLU A 354 -13.07 9.81 21.78
N GLN A 355 -13.98 9.93 20.80
CA GLN A 355 -14.16 8.93 19.75
C GLN A 355 -13.32 9.38 18.53
N PHE A 356 -12.29 8.60 18.18
CA PHE A 356 -11.35 8.93 17.11
C PHE A 356 -12.04 9.08 15.75
N GLU A 357 -12.93 8.15 15.41
CA GLU A 357 -13.59 8.02 14.11
C GLU A 357 -15.03 8.54 14.10
N ALA A 358 -15.34 9.55 14.93
CA ALA A 358 -16.70 10.07 15.06
C ALA A 358 -17.32 10.57 13.73
N GLY A 359 -16.50 10.79 12.69
CA GLY A 359 -16.95 11.11 11.34
C GLY A 359 -16.06 10.57 10.21
N TRP A 360 -14.73 10.62 10.37
CA TRP A 360 -13.76 10.19 9.36
C TRP A 360 -12.51 9.60 10.03
N PRO A 361 -11.77 8.68 9.39
CA PRO A 361 -10.59 8.03 9.97
C PRO A 361 -9.32 8.89 9.96
N VAL A 362 -9.37 10.08 9.34
CA VAL A 362 -8.29 11.07 9.33
C VAL A 362 -8.69 12.23 10.26
N LYS A 363 -8.04 12.34 11.42
CA LYS A 363 -8.34 13.36 12.44
C LYS A 363 -7.54 14.64 12.18
N GLU A 364 -8.22 15.77 12.11
CA GLU A 364 -7.63 17.11 12.00
C GLU A 364 -7.35 17.71 13.38
N LEU A 365 -6.12 18.18 13.60
CA LEU A 365 -5.65 18.83 14.81
C LEU A 365 -5.06 20.19 14.46
N VAL A 366 -5.86 21.25 14.61
CA VAL A 366 -5.49 22.60 14.19
C VAL A 366 -4.63 23.28 15.25
N ALA A 367 -3.49 23.84 14.83
CA ALA A 367 -2.61 24.69 15.62
C ALA A 367 -2.15 24.06 16.96
N GLN A 368 -2.04 22.73 17.02
CA GLN A 368 -1.57 22.03 18.21
C GLN A 368 -0.03 22.10 18.29
N PRO A 369 0.55 22.50 19.43
CA PRO A 369 2.01 22.60 19.57
C PRO A 369 2.68 21.23 19.72
N LEU A 370 1.97 20.23 20.23
CA LEU A 370 2.41 18.86 20.39
C LEU A 370 1.19 17.96 20.21
N LEU A 371 1.44 16.68 19.94
CA LEU A 371 0.39 15.68 19.88
C LEU A 371 0.74 14.58 20.87
N VAL A 372 -0.14 14.35 21.85
CA VAL A 372 -0.05 13.24 22.79
C VAL A 372 -1.30 12.37 22.61
N ILE A 373 -1.09 11.06 22.53
CA ILE A 373 -2.17 10.07 22.42
C ILE A 373 -2.00 8.95 23.44
N GLN A 374 -3.12 8.40 23.91
CA GLN A 374 -3.19 7.05 24.48
C GLN A 374 -4.26 6.26 23.76
N LEU A 375 -3.92 5.06 23.34
CA LEU A 375 -4.79 4.16 22.59
C LEU A 375 -5.35 3.10 23.54
N THR A 376 -6.53 2.58 23.26
CA THR A 376 -7.09 1.50 24.08
C THR A 376 -6.37 0.19 23.84
N THR A 377 -6.23 -0.62 24.91
CA THR A 377 -5.58 -1.92 24.88
C THR A 377 -6.31 -2.90 25.79
N ASP A 378 -6.16 -4.20 25.54
CA ASP A 378 -6.51 -5.30 26.45
C ASP A 378 -5.29 -5.78 27.26
N ASN A 379 -4.19 -5.03 27.17
CA ASN A 379 -2.91 -5.30 27.84
C ASN A 379 -2.28 -6.66 27.46
N ASN A 380 -2.58 -7.16 26.25
CA ASN A 380 -1.95 -8.38 25.74
C ASN A 380 -0.46 -8.18 25.41
N ASP A 381 0.33 -9.24 25.46
CA ASP A 381 1.79 -9.20 25.27
C ASP A 381 2.22 -9.02 23.80
N ALA A 382 1.33 -9.30 22.85
CA ALA A 382 1.51 -9.05 21.43
C ALA A 382 1.24 -7.58 21.04
N ALA A 383 0.70 -6.77 21.96
CA ALA A 383 0.32 -5.40 21.68
C ALA A 383 1.52 -4.56 21.22
N ALA A 384 1.36 -3.91 20.08
CA ALA A 384 2.44 -3.16 19.47
C ALA A 384 1.96 -2.02 18.56
N MET A 385 2.88 -1.08 18.36
CA MET A 385 2.70 0.07 17.50
C MET A 385 3.95 0.31 16.65
N TYR A 386 3.74 0.74 15.41
CA TYR A 386 4.79 1.26 14.55
C TYR A 386 4.41 2.63 13.99
N VAL A 387 5.31 3.62 14.14
CA VAL A 387 5.11 4.95 13.58
C VAL A 387 5.68 5.00 12.16
N LYS A 388 4.80 4.88 11.17
CA LYS A 388 5.14 4.94 9.74
C LYS A 388 5.56 6.35 9.32
N GLN A 389 4.84 7.38 9.76
CA GLN A 389 5.12 8.79 9.46
C GLN A 389 4.92 9.64 10.70
N GLY A 390 5.82 10.60 10.93
CA GLY A 390 5.84 11.44 12.13
C GLY A 390 7.12 11.29 12.93
N VAL A 391 7.35 12.22 13.84
CA VAL A 391 8.56 12.28 14.68
C VAL A 391 8.15 12.08 16.13
N LEU A 392 8.70 11.07 16.80
CA LEU A 392 8.46 10.84 18.22
C LEU A 392 9.20 11.89 19.05
N HIS A 393 8.60 12.31 20.17
CA HIS A 393 9.30 13.12 21.16
C HIS A 393 10.39 12.31 21.85
N ALA A 394 11.48 12.98 22.24
CA ALA A 394 12.65 12.33 22.86
C ALA A 394 12.28 11.50 24.11
N ASP A 395 11.23 11.94 24.83
CA ASP A 395 10.76 11.27 26.05
C ASP A 395 9.82 10.08 25.77
N THR A 396 9.43 9.82 24.52
CA THR A 396 8.58 8.68 24.19
C THR A 396 9.46 7.43 24.03
N PRO A 397 9.38 6.44 24.94
CA PRO A 397 10.20 5.25 24.86
C PRO A 397 9.87 4.46 23.60
N ASN A 398 10.88 4.17 22.79
CA ASN A 398 10.71 3.45 21.54
C ASN A 398 11.98 2.69 21.16
N GLU A 399 11.83 1.76 20.22
CA GLU A 399 12.88 0.94 19.65
C GLU A 399 12.94 1.19 18.13
N ASP A 400 13.45 2.36 17.72
CA ASP A 400 13.42 2.83 16.33
C ASP A 400 11.99 2.92 15.78
N TYR A 401 11.16 3.75 16.42
CA TYR A 401 9.75 3.97 16.07
C TYR A 401 8.81 2.75 16.26
N PHE A 402 9.32 1.60 16.71
CA PHE A 402 8.51 0.53 17.29
C PHE A 402 8.26 0.80 18.78
N ILE A 403 7.02 0.65 19.23
CA ILE A 403 6.62 0.83 20.62
C ILE A 403 5.77 -0.38 21.04
N ARG A 404 6.27 -1.18 21.98
CA ARG A 404 5.68 -2.47 22.40
C ARG A 404 6.04 -2.82 23.84
N GLY A 405 5.38 -3.82 24.41
CA GLY A 405 5.65 -4.33 25.75
C GLY A 405 5.72 -3.19 26.77
N LYS A 406 6.75 -3.14 27.62
CA LYS A 406 6.92 -2.07 28.62
C LYS A 406 7.01 -0.64 28.06
N ASN A 407 7.33 -0.46 26.78
CA ASN A 407 7.36 0.88 26.16
C ASN A 407 5.96 1.36 25.79
N LEU A 408 5.02 0.43 25.57
CA LEU A 408 3.63 0.71 25.17
C LEU A 408 2.64 0.56 26.33
N LEU A 409 2.76 -0.52 27.09
CA LEU A 409 1.79 -0.97 28.07
C LEU A 409 2.03 -0.33 29.44
N GLN A 410 0.95 -0.12 30.18
CA GLN A 410 0.97 0.41 31.53
C GLN A 410 0.95 -0.72 32.55
N GLU A 411 1.78 -0.63 33.60
CA GLU A 411 1.73 -1.55 34.73
C GLU A 411 0.69 -1.07 35.75
N GLU A 412 -0.01 -2.00 36.41
CA GLU A 412 -1.00 -1.65 37.42
C GLU A 412 -0.40 -0.80 38.55
N GLY A 413 -1.07 0.30 38.89
CA GLY A 413 -0.61 1.23 39.91
C GLY A 413 -1.67 2.28 40.25
N ASN A 414 -1.43 3.04 41.32
CA ASN A 414 -2.36 4.08 41.76
C ASN A 414 -2.58 5.15 40.67
N GLY A 415 -3.81 5.29 40.20
CA GLY A 415 -4.19 6.28 39.18
C GLY A 415 -3.85 5.88 37.74
N VAL A 416 -3.40 4.65 37.50
CA VAL A 416 -3.11 4.12 36.16
C VAL A 416 -4.35 3.42 35.59
N ASP A 417 -4.72 3.79 34.36
CA ASP A 417 -5.84 3.21 33.63
C ASP A 417 -5.32 2.22 32.59
N THR A 418 -5.24 0.94 32.95
CA THR A 418 -4.69 -0.15 32.11
C THR A 418 -5.53 -0.46 30.87
N ASN A 419 -6.71 0.15 30.72
CA ASN A 419 -7.45 0.12 29.45
C ASN A 419 -6.78 0.94 28.35
N PHE A 420 -5.76 1.73 28.68
CA PHE A 420 -5.00 2.56 27.77
C PHE A 420 -3.51 2.23 27.77
N THR A 421 -2.84 2.57 26.67
CA THR A 421 -1.37 2.59 26.56
C THR A 421 -0.77 3.71 27.41
N LYS A 422 0.55 3.67 27.62
CA LYS A 422 1.32 4.84 28.04
C LYS A 422 1.10 6.01 27.07
N PRO A 423 1.22 7.27 27.54
CA PRO A 423 1.20 8.43 26.66
C PRO A 423 2.31 8.35 25.60
N ILE A 424 1.92 8.47 24.34
CA ILE A 424 2.81 8.52 23.18
C ILE A 424 2.83 9.97 22.70
N THR A 425 4.00 10.61 22.74
CA THR A 425 4.16 12.03 22.40
C THR A 425 4.88 12.17 21.06
N PHE A 426 4.33 13.00 20.18
CA PHE A 426 4.90 13.36 18.89
C PHE A 426 5.41 14.80 18.89
N SER A 427 6.59 14.98 18.32
CA SER A 427 7.17 16.29 18.01
C SER A 427 6.60 16.82 16.70
N LEU A 428 6.10 18.05 16.72
CA LEU A 428 5.61 18.74 15.54
C LEU A 428 6.57 19.87 15.16
N SER A 429 6.83 20.05 13.87
CA SER A 429 7.68 21.14 13.39
C SER A 429 7.03 22.49 13.66
N LYS A 430 7.84 23.45 14.11
CA LYS A 430 7.38 24.80 14.44
C LYS A 430 8.35 25.83 13.89
N THR A 431 7.78 26.97 13.54
CA THR A 431 8.56 28.19 13.29
C THR A 431 9.11 28.76 14.60
N SER A 432 10.10 29.64 14.50
CA SER A 432 10.61 30.45 15.61
C SER A 432 9.53 31.26 16.35
N ALA A 433 8.39 31.56 15.72
CA ALA A 433 7.23 32.17 16.36
C ALA A 433 6.31 31.17 17.07
N ASN A 434 6.76 29.93 17.27
CA ASN A 434 6.02 28.82 17.88
C ASN A 434 4.71 28.46 17.15
N LYS A 435 4.61 28.77 15.85
CA LYS A 435 3.50 28.33 15.00
C LYS A 435 3.81 26.95 14.44
N THR A 436 2.89 26.01 14.64
CA THR A 436 2.91 24.66 14.06
C THR A 436 2.87 24.75 12.54
N VAL A 437 3.67 23.93 11.88
CA VAL A 437 3.63 23.72 10.44
C VAL A 437 2.77 22.49 10.15
N ALA A 438 1.99 22.55 9.07
CA ALA A 438 1.17 21.44 8.61
C ALA A 438 1.94 20.12 8.62
N SER A 439 1.34 19.05 9.15
CA SER A 439 2.05 17.78 9.30
C SER A 439 1.11 16.58 9.16
N PHE A 440 1.70 15.42 8.91
CA PHE A 440 0.97 14.16 8.82
C PHE A 440 1.64 13.13 9.73
N VAL A 441 0.85 12.55 10.62
CA VAL A 441 1.25 11.46 11.51
C VAL A 441 0.45 10.22 11.11
N GLN A 442 1.16 9.16 10.75
CA GLN A 442 0.60 7.86 10.40
C GLN A 442 1.25 6.78 11.24
N LEU A 443 0.43 5.97 11.88
CA LEU A 443 0.90 4.84 12.68
C LEU A 443 0.04 3.60 12.43
N ILE A 444 0.63 2.43 12.69
CA ILE A 444 -0.02 1.12 12.68
C ILE A 444 -0.08 0.68 14.13
N TYR A 445 -1.25 0.24 14.59
CA TYR A 445 -1.47 -0.14 15.97
C TYR A 445 -2.32 -1.39 16.10
N GLU A 446 -1.81 -2.37 16.82
CA GLU A 446 -2.51 -3.60 17.19
C GLU A 446 -2.41 -3.76 18.70
N GLY A 447 -3.44 -3.32 19.43
CA GLY A 447 -3.43 -3.31 20.89
C GLY A 447 -4.56 -4.04 21.59
N LYS A 448 -5.56 -4.49 20.83
CA LYS A 448 -6.67 -5.32 21.30
C LYS A 448 -6.87 -6.50 20.36
N THR A 449 -7.06 -7.67 20.94
CA THR A 449 -7.31 -8.91 20.21
C THR A 449 -8.62 -8.82 19.43
N VAL A 450 -8.57 -9.14 18.13
CA VAL A 450 -9.79 -9.22 17.30
C VAL A 450 -10.40 -10.61 17.47
N LYS A 451 -11.66 -10.64 17.89
CA LYS A 451 -12.43 -11.87 18.04
C LYS A 451 -13.34 -12.08 16.83
N ILE A 452 -13.40 -13.31 16.36
CA ILE A 452 -14.26 -13.74 15.27
C ILE A 452 -15.27 -14.70 15.83
N THR A 453 -16.55 -14.43 15.62
CA THR A 453 -17.63 -15.33 16.03
C THR A 453 -18.07 -16.16 14.84
N SER A 454 -17.95 -17.48 14.95
CA SER A 454 -18.49 -18.42 13.97
C SER A 454 -19.73 -19.08 14.53
N GLU A 455 -20.79 -19.03 13.75
CA GLU A 455 -22.06 -19.67 14.04
C GLU A 455 -22.17 -20.95 13.23
N THR A 456 -22.36 -22.08 13.91
CA THR A 456 -22.62 -23.37 13.27
C THR A 456 -24.03 -23.83 13.62
N PRO A 457 -24.81 -24.35 12.65
CA PRO A 457 -26.10 -24.97 12.96
C PRO A 457 -25.91 -26.01 14.06
N GLY A 458 -26.84 -26.05 15.01
CA GLY A 458 -26.81 -27.09 16.03
C GLY A 458 -26.84 -28.48 15.39
N PRO A 459 -26.37 -29.51 16.11
CA PRO A 459 -26.15 -30.84 15.55
C PRO A 459 -27.40 -31.48 14.93
N ASN A 460 -28.61 -31.04 15.33
CA ASN A 460 -29.87 -31.49 14.76
C ASN A 460 -30.74 -30.31 14.24
N PRO A 461 -31.64 -30.55 13.25
CA PRO A 461 -32.60 -29.55 12.81
C PRO A 461 -33.47 -29.02 13.96
N GLY A 462 -33.39 -27.72 14.26
CA GLY A 462 -34.11 -27.07 15.35
C GLY A 462 -33.28 -26.80 16.61
N ASP A 463 -32.05 -27.33 16.69
CA ASP A 463 -31.11 -26.99 17.76
C ASP A 463 -30.64 -25.53 17.64
N PRO A 464 -30.35 -24.85 18.76
CA PRO A 464 -29.80 -23.51 18.73
C PRO A 464 -28.44 -23.51 18.02
N VAL A 465 -28.15 -22.40 17.35
CA VAL A 465 -26.87 -22.15 16.71
C VAL A 465 -25.76 -22.18 17.77
N VAL A 466 -24.70 -22.94 17.52
CA VAL A 466 -23.50 -22.96 18.37
C VAL A 466 -22.59 -21.83 17.92
N SER A 467 -22.41 -20.85 18.80
CA SER A 467 -21.53 -19.71 18.61
C SER A 467 -20.16 -20.00 19.22
N THR A 468 -19.11 -20.00 18.40
CA THR A 468 -17.72 -20.19 18.84
C THR A 468 -16.92 -18.93 18.53
N ALA A 469 -16.22 -18.39 19.53
CA ALA A 469 -15.33 -17.26 19.36
C ALA A 469 -13.88 -17.72 19.14
N TYR A 470 -13.21 -17.16 18.15
CA TYR A 470 -11.80 -17.41 17.84
C TYR A 470 -11.03 -16.10 17.91
N ASP A 471 -9.84 -16.13 18.49
CA ASP A 471 -8.90 -15.02 18.41
C ASP A 471 -8.17 -15.07 17.06
N LEU A 472 -8.09 -13.92 16.38
CA LEU A 472 -7.36 -13.80 15.11
C LEU A 472 -5.86 -13.89 15.38
N LYS A 473 -5.17 -14.83 14.72
CA LYS A 473 -3.70 -14.96 14.81
C LYS A 473 -3.03 -14.05 13.79
N ASP A 474 -1.79 -13.63 14.04
CA ASP A 474 -0.99 -12.87 13.06
C ASP A 474 -0.99 -13.51 11.67
N ILE A 475 -0.80 -14.83 11.58
CA ILE A 475 -0.76 -15.56 10.31
C ILE A 475 -2.07 -15.52 9.52
N ASP A 476 -3.21 -15.32 10.19
CA ASP A 476 -4.53 -15.26 9.57
C ASP A 476 -4.79 -13.93 8.85
N ASP A 477 -3.95 -12.92 9.06
CA ASP A 477 -4.11 -11.57 8.51
C ASP A 477 -2.93 -11.13 7.60
N ILE A 478 -2.02 -12.05 7.28
CA ILE A 478 -0.85 -11.78 6.42
C ILE A 478 -1.14 -12.00 4.94
N PHE A 479 -1.59 -13.20 4.57
CA PHE A 479 -1.67 -13.61 3.17
C PHE A 479 -3.01 -13.22 2.54
N GLY A 480 -3.07 -11.99 2.00
CA GLY A 480 -4.16 -11.47 1.17
C GLY A 480 -3.97 -11.72 -0.32
N LEU A 481 -4.59 -10.87 -1.16
CA LEU A 481 -4.46 -10.88 -2.62
C LEU A 481 -4.99 -12.15 -3.32
N ILE A 482 -5.92 -12.88 -2.68
CA ILE A 482 -6.40 -14.19 -3.16
C ILE A 482 -7.11 -14.06 -4.52
N ASN A 483 -8.03 -13.10 -4.63
CA ASN A 483 -8.89 -12.88 -5.81
C ASN A 483 -8.49 -11.64 -6.63
N VAL A 484 -7.24 -11.17 -6.50
CA VAL A 484 -6.79 -9.97 -7.23
C VAL A 484 -6.27 -10.31 -8.61
N THR A 485 -6.45 -9.37 -9.53
CA THR A 485 -5.87 -9.42 -10.87
C THR A 485 -4.81 -8.31 -11.03
N PRO A 486 -3.58 -8.62 -11.44
CA PRO A 486 -2.55 -7.61 -11.71
C PRO A 486 -2.99 -6.66 -12.82
N LYS A 487 -2.68 -5.37 -12.67
CA LYS A 487 -2.88 -4.39 -13.75
C LYS A 487 -1.74 -4.40 -14.77
N VAL A 488 -0.53 -4.75 -14.32
CA VAL A 488 0.61 -4.98 -15.21
C VAL A 488 0.35 -6.26 -16.00
N GLN A 489 0.24 -6.13 -17.32
CA GLN A 489 0.07 -7.28 -18.20
C GLN A 489 1.43 -7.93 -18.52
N SER A 490 1.44 -9.23 -18.76
CA SER A 490 2.59 -9.95 -19.29
C SER A 490 2.78 -9.66 -20.78
N LYS A 491 4.03 -9.50 -21.25
CA LYS A 491 4.36 -9.28 -22.67
C LYS A 491 4.46 -10.59 -23.47
N GLY A 492 4.42 -11.76 -22.83
CA GLY A 492 4.54 -13.05 -23.51
C GLY A 492 4.37 -14.27 -22.58
N GLY A 493 4.26 -15.47 -23.14
CA GLY A 493 3.92 -16.69 -22.39
C GLY A 493 4.90 -17.08 -21.27
N ASN A 494 6.13 -16.56 -21.30
CA ASN A 494 7.17 -16.84 -20.31
C ASN A 494 7.33 -15.71 -19.28
N GLU A 495 6.51 -14.66 -19.33
CA GLU A 495 6.48 -13.62 -18.29
C GLU A 495 5.29 -13.88 -17.38
N LEU A 496 5.54 -14.08 -16.09
CA LEU A 496 4.48 -14.24 -15.10
C LEU A 496 4.42 -13.00 -14.22
N THR A 497 3.20 -12.57 -13.94
CA THR A 497 2.91 -11.35 -13.21
C THR A 497 2.95 -11.60 -11.71
N TYR A 498 3.41 -10.61 -10.96
CA TYR A 498 3.27 -10.59 -9.51
C TYR A 498 2.67 -9.27 -9.04
N VAL A 499 1.98 -9.34 -7.90
CA VAL A 499 1.26 -8.22 -7.29
C VAL A 499 1.78 -8.00 -5.88
N ILE A 500 1.93 -6.74 -5.49
CA ILE A 500 2.29 -6.34 -4.13
C ILE A 500 1.19 -5.42 -3.59
N ASP A 501 0.76 -5.70 -2.36
CA ASP A 501 -0.02 -4.78 -1.54
C ASP A 501 0.91 -3.75 -0.91
N GLN A 502 0.65 -2.46 -1.11
CA GLN A 502 1.53 -1.40 -0.61
C GLN A 502 1.23 -1.02 0.85
N ASN A 503 0.15 -1.54 1.43
CA ASN A 503 -0.20 -1.31 2.82
C ASN A 503 0.63 -2.19 3.75
N LEU A 504 1.30 -1.55 4.72
CA LEU A 504 2.12 -2.24 5.71
C LEU A 504 1.24 -3.02 6.70
N LEU A 505 1.71 -4.19 7.09
CA LEU A 505 1.20 -5.01 8.19
C LEU A 505 2.22 -5.02 9.32
N LEU A 506 1.74 -5.10 10.56
CA LEU A 506 2.58 -5.36 11.72
C LEU A 506 2.50 -6.86 12.02
N ILE A 507 3.65 -7.53 12.12
CA ILE A 507 3.68 -8.98 12.36
C ILE A 507 4.71 -9.32 13.42
N ASP A 508 4.45 -10.41 14.14
CA ASP A 508 5.39 -10.99 15.07
C ASP A 508 6.20 -12.16 14.47
N PHE A 509 7.34 -12.42 15.09
CA PHE A 509 8.13 -13.63 14.92
C PHE A 509 8.54 -14.17 16.28
N GLU A 510 8.28 -15.44 16.54
CA GLU A 510 8.81 -16.13 17.71
C GLU A 510 10.34 -16.18 17.66
N ASN A 511 10.99 -15.81 18.76
CA ASN A 511 12.44 -15.93 18.92
C ASN A 511 12.80 -17.15 19.78
N LYS A 512 14.06 -17.60 19.69
CA LYS A 512 14.54 -18.82 20.39
C LYS A 512 14.45 -18.74 21.92
N ALA A 513 14.28 -17.55 22.50
CA ALA A 513 14.14 -17.33 23.94
C ALA A 513 12.67 -17.28 24.41
N GLY A 514 11.70 -17.53 23.51
CA GLY A 514 10.27 -17.46 23.81
C GLY A 514 9.69 -16.04 23.81
N GLY A 515 10.47 -15.03 23.40
CA GLY A 515 9.97 -13.66 23.14
C GLY A 515 9.57 -13.46 21.68
N LYS A 516 9.05 -12.28 21.36
CA LYS A 516 8.62 -11.90 20.00
C LYS A 516 9.52 -10.82 19.39
N ASP A 517 10.04 -11.04 18.19
CA ASP A 517 10.52 -9.97 17.31
C ASP A 517 9.32 -9.36 16.57
N ILE A 518 9.41 -8.10 16.19
CA ILE A 518 8.33 -7.41 15.48
C ILE A 518 8.83 -6.82 14.18
N ALA A 519 8.03 -6.94 13.13
CA ALA A 519 8.36 -6.38 11.84
C ALA A 519 7.17 -5.68 11.20
N THR A 520 7.48 -4.73 10.33
CA THR A 520 6.54 -4.26 9.31
C THR A 520 6.83 -4.94 8.00
N VAL A 521 5.77 -5.47 7.37
CA VAL A 521 5.87 -6.18 6.10
C VAL A 521 4.79 -5.73 5.12
N THR A 522 4.98 -6.03 3.84
CA THR A 522 3.91 -6.05 2.84
C THR A 522 3.74 -7.46 2.31
N THR A 523 2.64 -7.73 1.59
CA THR A 523 2.37 -9.05 1.00
C THR A 523 2.53 -9.02 -0.51
N LYS A 524 3.26 -9.99 -1.04
CA LYS A 524 3.45 -10.23 -2.49
C LYS A 524 2.82 -11.56 -2.89
N LYS A 525 2.08 -11.56 -3.99
CA LYS A 525 1.59 -12.77 -4.67
C LYS A 525 2.34 -12.95 -5.99
N VAL A 526 2.95 -14.11 -6.18
CA VAL A 526 3.64 -14.53 -7.40
C VAL A 526 2.93 -15.75 -7.97
N GLU A 527 2.66 -15.74 -9.27
CA GLU A 527 2.24 -16.94 -10.01
C GLU A 527 3.44 -17.47 -10.80
N ASP A 528 3.69 -18.77 -10.71
CA ASP A 528 4.83 -19.40 -11.38
C ASP A 528 4.48 -20.75 -12.02
N VAL A 529 5.40 -21.30 -12.83
CA VAL A 529 5.27 -22.63 -13.42
C VAL A 529 6.55 -23.41 -13.18
N ILE A 530 6.44 -24.63 -12.69
CA ILE A 530 7.55 -25.57 -12.53
C ILE A 530 7.34 -26.82 -13.36
N MET A 531 8.37 -27.30 -14.05
CA MET A 531 8.30 -28.56 -14.81
C MET A 531 8.38 -29.76 -13.86
N LYS A 532 7.43 -30.69 -13.98
CA LYS A 532 7.44 -31.99 -13.29
C LYS A 532 8.33 -33.00 -14.00
N ASN A 533 8.36 -32.91 -15.33
CA ASN A 533 9.14 -33.69 -16.27
C ASN A 533 9.14 -32.95 -17.62
N ASP A 534 9.64 -33.57 -18.70
CA ASP A 534 9.75 -32.93 -20.02
C ASP A 534 8.40 -32.58 -20.67
N THR A 535 7.29 -33.11 -20.17
CA THR A 535 5.95 -32.97 -20.78
C THR A 535 4.89 -32.36 -19.87
N GLU A 536 5.09 -32.42 -18.56
CA GLU A 536 4.11 -31.99 -17.57
C GLU A 536 4.66 -30.83 -16.73
N SER A 537 3.82 -29.85 -16.47
CA SER A 537 4.13 -28.71 -15.60
C SER A 537 3.09 -28.56 -14.50
N LEU A 538 3.49 -27.87 -13.44
CA LEU A 538 2.62 -27.45 -12.34
C LEU A 538 2.62 -25.94 -12.27
N LYS A 539 1.43 -25.34 -12.35
CA LYS A 539 1.23 -23.92 -12.02
C LYS A 539 1.12 -23.77 -10.51
N ARG A 540 1.84 -22.82 -9.94
CA ARG A 540 1.82 -22.56 -8.50
C ARG A 540 1.56 -21.10 -8.19
N VAL A 541 1.18 -20.86 -6.95
CA VAL A 541 0.97 -19.53 -6.39
C VAL A 541 1.76 -19.46 -5.09
N THR A 542 2.64 -18.47 -5.00
CA THR A 542 3.44 -18.20 -3.82
C THR A 542 3.07 -16.84 -3.27
N TYR A 543 2.69 -16.82 -2.00
CA TYR A 543 2.54 -15.60 -1.21
C TYR A 543 3.77 -15.44 -0.33
N GLU A 544 4.36 -14.27 -0.29
CA GLU A 544 5.49 -13.98 0.59
C GLU A 544 5.33 -12.62 1.28
N THR A 545 5.86 -12.50 2.48
CA THR A 545 6.04 -11.20 3.12
C THR A 545 7.30 -10.53 2.59
N LEU A 546 7.21 -9.23 2.29
CA LEU A 546 8.35 -8.39 1.95
C LEU A 546 8.69 -7.50 3.15
N LEU A 547 9.91 -7.64 3.66
CA LEU A 547 10.33 -6.94 4.87
C LEU A 547 10.53 -5.44 4.60
N ASN A 548 9.85 -4.59 5.39
CA ASN A 548 10.05 -3.15 5.38
C ASN A 548 10.98 -2.70 6.51
N ASN A 549 10.68 -3.04 7.76
CA ASN A 549 11.56 -2.80 8.90
C ASN A 549 11.35 -3.90 9.97
N ILE A 550 12.37 -4.17 10.79
CA ILE A 550 12.30 -5.18 11.85
C ILE A 550 13.03 -4.70 13.10
N ARG A 551 12.44 -5.00 14.26
CA ARG A 551 13.10 -4.86 15.56
C ARG A 551 13.21 -6.19 16.27
N GLN A 552 14.46 -6.57 16.54
CA GLN A 552 14.83 -7.84 17.16
C GLN A 552 15.14 -7.66 18.64
N ASN A 553 14.85 -8.69 19.44
CA ASN A 553 15.27 -8.72 20.82
C ASN A 553 16.74 -9.19 20.94
N VAL A 554 17.68 -8.25 20.90
CA VAL A 554 19.14 -8.50 20.88
C VAL A 554 19.76 -8.51 22.29
N GLY A 555 19.64 -9.61 23.02
CA GLY A 555 20.62 -9.96 24.06
C GLY A 555 21.91 -10.55 23.48
N ALA A 556 23.02 -10.43 24.21
CA ALA A 556 24.39 -10.74 23.77
C ALA A 556 24.69 -12.21 23.38
N PHE A 557 23.69 -13.09 23.44
CA PHE A 557 23.84 -14.55 23.23
C PHE A 557 22.89 -15.11 22.16
N PHE A 558 22.17 -14.27 21.40
CA PHE A 558 21.14 -14.73 20.47
C PHE A 558 21.60 -14.69 19.01
N GLU A 559 21.16 -15.69 18.24
CA GLU A 559 21.24 -15.66 16.77
C GLU A 559 20.40 -14.50 16.25
N SER A 560 21.02 -13.58 15.52
CA SER A 560 20.33 -12.47 14.86
C SER A 560 19.46 -12.99 13.71
N ARG A 561 18.24 -12.48 13.57
CA ARG A 561 17.37 -12.74 12.41
C ARG A 561 17.87 -11.89 11.23
N ALA A 562 17.65 -12.30 9.98
CA ALA A 562 18.02 -11.43 8.87
C ALA A 562 17.20 -10.14 8.86
N ALA A 563 17.85 -9.01 8.55
CA ALA A 563 17.21 -7.71 8.44
C ALA A 563 17.26 -7.17 7.00
N TYR A 564 17.27 -8.07 6.02
CA TYR A 564 17.32 -7.75 4.60
C TYR A 564 16.01 -7.08 4.16
N GLN A 565 16.07 -5.78 3.86
CA GLN A 565 14.90 -5.04 3.38
C GLN A 565 14.59 -5.43 1.93
N ASP A 566 13.35 -5.84 1.69
CA ASP A 566 12.87 -6.19 0.37
C ASP A 566 12.44 -4.92 -0.37
N ASN A 567 12.96 -4.71 -1.58
CA ASN A 567 12.68 -3.51 -2.36
C ASN A 567 12.00 -3.83 -3.68
N SER A 568 10.72 -4.15 -3.64
CA SER A 568 9.95 -4.61 -4.81
C SER A 568 8.66 -3.82 -5.00
N ASN A 569 8.26 -3.65 -6.27
CA ASN A 569 6.93 -3.20 -6.68
C ASN A 569 6.33 -4.19 -7.67
N SER A 570 5.00 -4.19 -7.85
CA SER A 570 4.30 -5.07 -8.80
C SER A 570 4.93 -5.03 -10.20
N GLY A 571 4.95 -6.19 -10.87
CA GLY A 571 5.67 -6.32 -12.13
C GLY A 571 5.55 -7.71 -12.75
N THR A 572 6.54 -8.07 -13.58
CA THR A 572 6.64 -9.37 -14.26
C THR A 572 8.01 -9.99 -14.01
N VAL A 573 8.06 -11.30 -13.84
CA VAL A 573 9.28 -12.10 -13.85
C VAL A 573 9.37 -12.82 -15.19
N SER A 574 10.50 -12.66 -15.90
CA SER A 574 10.75 -13.35 -17.16
C SER A 574 11.44 -14.69 -16.91
N TYR A 575 10.84 -15.75 -17.42
CA TYR A 575 11.35 -17.12 -17.35
C TYR A 575 11.97 -17.52 -18.70
N SER A 576 12.95 -18.41 -18.65
CA SER A 576 13.57 -18.98 -19.85
C SER A 576 12.73 -20.16 -20.33
N ASP A 577 12.54 -20.27 -21.64
CA ASP A 577 11.97 -21.47 -22.29
C ASP A 577 12.97 -22.63 -22.37
N LYS A 578 14.25 -22.39 -22.07
CA LYS A 578 15.34 -23.37 -22.22
C LYS A 578 15.74 -24.07 -20.93
N ILE A 579 15.32 -23.56 -19.78
CA ILE A 579 15.66 -24.08 -18.45
C ILE A 579 14.45 -23.96 -17.53
N ASN A 580 14.31 -24.88 -16.56
CA ASN A 580 13.23 -24.85 -15.57
C ASN A 580 13.49 -23.72 -14.57
N ASN A 581 13.15 -22.50 -14.97
CA ASN A 581 13.18 -21.33 -14.09
C ASN A 581 11.80 -21.22 -13.45
N PHE A 582 11.75 -21.44 -12.14
CA PHE A 582 10.56 -21.27 -11.33
C PHE A 582 10.85 -20.19 -10.28
N TYR A 583 9.81 -19.66 -9.64
CA TYR A 583 9.98 -18.66 -8.60
C TYR A 583 10.67 -19.26 -7.37
N THR A 584 11.67 -18.54 -6.90
CA THR A 584 12.36 -18.79 -5.64
C THR A 584 12.51 -17.47 -4.90
N PRO A 585 12.49 -17.49 -3.56
CA PRO A 585 12.77 -16.29 -2.77
C PRO A 585 14.06 -15.62 -3.22
N GLU A 586 14.09 -14.29 -3.17
CA GLU A 586 15.30 -13.53 -3.49
C GLU A 586 16.40 -13.84 -2.46
N LYS A 587 17.66 -13.80 -2.90
CA LYS A 587 18.79 -13.98 -1.98
C LYS A 587 18.69 -12.96 -0.83
N PRO A 588 19.03 -13.35 0.41
CA PRO A 588 19.79 -14.56 0.80
C PRO A 588 18.92 -15.78 1.16
N TYR A 589 17.63 -15.78 0.83
CA TYR A 589 16.72 -16.85 1.19
C TYR A 589 16.78 -18.03 0.22
N TYR A 590 16.66 -19.25 0.72
CA TYR A 590 16.44 -20.45 -0.09
C TYR A 590 15.51 -21.44 0.61
N LEU A 591 14.79 -22.24 -0.19
CA LEU A 591 13.83 -23.23 0.30
C LEU A 591 14.44 -24.62 0.24
N GLN A 592 14.28 -25.40 1.30
CA GLN A 592 14.73 -26.79 1.39
C GLN A 592 13.54 -27.74 1.56
N PRO A 593 13.39 -28.77 0.70
CA PRO A 593 12.33 -29.75 0.85
C PRO A 593 12.64 -30.73 2.01
N VAL A 594 11.60 -31.04 2.78
CA VAL A 594 11.62 -32.00 3.89
C VAL A 594 10.51 -33.01 3.68
N ALA A 595 10.87 -34.26 3.38
CA ALA A 595 9.93 -35.37 3.23
C ALA A 595 9.84 -36.19 4.53
N TYR A 596 8.63 -36.60 4.90
CA TYR A 596 8.34 -37.34 6.13
C TYR A 596 6.99 -38.08 6.02
N THR A 597 6.68 -38.90 7.02
CA THR A 597 5.42 -39.65 7.11
C THR A 597 4.55 -39.05 8.20
N ASP A 598 3.38 -38.55 7.81
CA ASP A 598 2.43 -37.91 8.73
C ASP A 598 1.78 -38.92 9.69
N ASN A 599 0.94 -38.42 10.59
CA ASN A 599 0.23 -39.25 11.57
C ASN A 599 -0.84 -40.17 10.95
N GLU A 600 -1.21 -39.94 9.68
CA GLU A 600 -2.13 -40.75 8.88
C GLU A 600 -1.37 -41.78 8.01
N ALA A 601 -0.06 -41.96 8.25
CA ALA A 601 0.84 -42.82 7.49
C ALA A 601 0.98 -42.44 6.00
N LYS A 602 0.70 -41.17 5.65
CA LYS A 602 0.90 -40.63 4.31
C LYS A 602 2.27 -39.97 4.20
N ARG A 603 2.98 -40.25 3.10
CA ARG A 603 4.21 -39.52 2.77
C ARG A 603 3.86 -38.11 2.33
N VAL A 604 4.42 -37.11 3.01
CA VAL A 604 4.21 -35.68 2.78
C VAL A 604 5.56 -35.01 2.57
N THR A 605 5.64 -34.07 1.64
CA THR A 605 6.77 -33.15 1.49
C THR A 605 6.32 -31.75 1.89
N SER A 606 7.11 -31.06 2.70
CA SER A 606 6.95 -29.63 2.96
C SER A 606 8.26 -28.89 2.72
N LEU A 607 8.25 -27.55 2.80
CA LEU A 607 9.46 -26.74 2.68
C LEU A 607 9.83 -26.09 4.02
N SER A 608 11.13 -25.90 4.25
CA SER A 608 11.70 -25.02 5.27
C SER A 608 12.50 -23.89 4.63
N LEU A 609 12.49 -22.70 5.25
CA LEU A 609 13.17 -21.52 4.75
C LEU A 609 14.50 -21.32 5.48
N HIS A 610 15.57 -21.24 4.70
CA HIS A 610 16.93 -21.10 5.19
C HIS A 610 17.61 -19.88 4.57
N LEU A 611 18.69 -19.44 5.22
CA LEU A 611 19.51 -18.33 4.76
C LEU A 611 20.94 -18.79 4.49
N GLU A 612 21.59 -18.18 3.49
CA GLU A 612 22.97 -18.53 3.08
C GLU A 612 23.97 -18.37 4.25
N ASP A 613 23.70 -17.47 5.19
CA ASP A 613 24.52 -17.18 6.37
C ASP A 613 24.15 -18.00 7.63
N GLY A 614 23.11 -18.83 7.55
CA GLY A 614 22.61 -19.64 8.67
C GLY A 614 21.78 -18.88 9.70
N SER A 615 21.48 -17.59 9.50
CA SER A 615 20.60 -16.82 10.38
C SER A 615 19.13 -17.25 10.27
N VAL A 616 18.29 -16.80 11.22
CA VAL A 616 16.85 -17.10 11.21
C VAL A 616 16.12 -16.17 10.22
N SER A 617 15.10 -16.70 9.54
CA SER A 617 14.30 -15.93 8.57
C SER A 617 13.41 -14.87 9.21
N SER A 618 13.30 -13.71 8.54
CA SER A 618 12.32 -12.63 8.77
C SER A 618 11.26 -12.56 7.67
N LYS A 619 11.05 -13.67 6.96
CA LYS A 619 10.09 -13.80 5.87
C LYS A 619 9.15 -14.97 6.14
N LYS A 620 7.84 -14.74 5.98
CA LYS A 620 6.79 -15.77 5.98
C LYS A 620 6.35 -16.05 4.54
N ILE A 621 6.16 -17.33 4.20
CA ILE A 621 5.82 -17.81 2.85
C ILE A 621 4.64 -18.78 2.92
N LEU A 622 3.66 -18.61 2.03
CA LEU A 622 2.61 -19.59 1.75
C LEU A 622 2.72 -20.04 0.29
N GLY A 623 2.98 -21.34 0.07
CA GLY A 623 3.04 -21.96 -1.26
C GLY A 623 1.93 -22.97 -1.48
N ILE A 624 1.06 -22.72 -2.45
CA ILE A 624 -0.02 -23.62 -2.87
C ILE A 624 -0.06 -23.74 -4.39
N THR A 625 -0.71 -24.78 -4.91
CA THR A 625 -0.90 -24.91 -6.35
C THR A 625 -1.94 -23.93 -6.87
N PHE A 626 -1.89 -23.62 -8.17
CA PHE A 626 -2.90 -22.79 -8.80
C PHE A 626 -4.31 -23.39 -8.69
N THR A 627 -4.43 -24.72 -8.79
CA THR A 627 -5.69 -25.45 -8.62
C THR A 627 -6.25 -25.30 -7.21
N GLU A 628 -5.41 -25.42 -6.18
CA GLU A 628 -5.80 -25.20 -4.79
C GLU A 628 -6.24 -23.75 -4.57
N ASN A 629 -5.49 -22.76 -5.08
CA ASN A 629 -5.87 -21.35 -4.99
C ASN A 629 -7.23 -21.07 -5.68
N SER A 630 -7.47 -21.73 -6.82
CA SER A 630 -8.70 -21.57 -7.61
C SER A 630 -9.96 -22.07 -6.90
N LEU A 631 -9.84 -22.84 -5.81
CA LEU A 631 -10.98 -23.25 -4.97
C LEU A 631 -11.54 -22.07 -4.16
N PHE A 632 -10.70 -21.08 -3.82
CA PHE A 632 -11.09 -19.97 -2.96
C PHE A 632 -11.71 -18.80 -3.73
N ILE A 633 -11.35 -18.60 -5.00
CA ILE A 633 -11.86 -17.49 -5.82
C ILE A 633 -13.39 -17.55 -5.99
N PRO A 634 -14.00 -18.69 -6.39
CA PRO A 634 -15.46 -18.80 -6.46
C PRO A 634 -16.13 -18.60 -5.11
N LEU A 635 -15.52 -19.11 -4.02
CA LEU A 635 -16.04 -18.97 -2.66
C LEU A 635 -16.14 -17.49 -2.26
N ILE A 636 -15.06 -16.73 -2.49
CA ILE A 636 -15.02 -15.28 -2.24
C ILE A 636 -16.10 -14.56 -3.06
N ASN A 637 -16.23 -14.88 -4.34
CA ASN A 637 -17.17 -14.21 -5.24
C ASN A 637 -18.64 -14.54 -4.91
N GLN A 638 -18.95 -15.80 -4.59
CA GLN A 638 -20.31 -16.25 -4.27
C GLN A 638 -20.80 -15.66 -2.94
N GLN A 639 -19.92 -15.59 -1.94
CA GLN A 639 -20.21 -15.02 -0.62
C GLN A 639 -19.97 -13.50 -0.57
N GLN A 640 -19.52 -12.89 -1.67
CA GLN A 640 -19.20 -11.47 -1.81
C GLN A 640 -18.28 -10.96 -0.67
N ILE A 641 -17.21 -11.69 -0.40
CA ILE A 641 -16.29 -11.41 0.71
C ILE A 641 -15.32 -10.31 0.34
N ASN A 642 -15.18 -9.34 1.24
CA ASN A 642 -14.29 -8.18 1.09
C ASN A 642 -13.06 -8.32 1.99
N ASN A 643 -11.97 -7.66 1.58
CA ASN A 643 -10.66 -7.79 2.24
C ASN A 643 -10.25 -9.25 2.54
N PRO A 644 -10.37 -10.18 1.55
CA PRO A 644 -10.18 -11.60 1.80
C PRO A 644 -8.71 -11.94 2.07
N LYS A 645 -8.48 -12.71 3.14
CA LYS A 645 -7.16 -13.23 3.53
C LYS A 645 -7.27 -14.70 3.93
N PHE A 646 -6.15 -15.42 3.85
CA PHE A 646 -6.12 -16.82 4.25
C PHE A 646 -6.20 -16.96 5.76
N TYR A 647 -7.17 -17.74 6.23
CA TYR A 647 -7.31 -18.15 7.61
C TYR A 647 -6.72 -19.55 7.80
N PHE A 648 -5.81 -19.69 8.76
CA PHE A 648 -5.12 -20.94 9.08
C PHE A 648 -5.89 -21.64 10.19
N ARG A 649 -6.84 -22.49 9.79
CA ARG A 649 -7.67 -23.24 10.75
C ARG A 649 -6.85 -24.36 11.39
N ASN A 650 -6.74 -24.31 12.71
CA ASN A 650 -6.15 -25.39 13.51
C ASN A 650 -7.00 -26.66 13.39
N LEU A 651 -6.31 -27.80 13.27
CA LEU A 651 -6.94 -29.12 13.29
C LEU A 651 -6.89 -29.79 14.67
N LEU A 652 -6.01 -29.31 15.55
CA LEU A 652 -5.92 -29.71 16.95
C LEU A 652 -6.71 -28.72 17.82
N GLU A 653 -7.23 -29.20 18.95
CA GLU A 653 -7.97 -28.37 19.91
C GLU A 653 -7.09 -27.27 20.52
N ASP A 654 -5.85 -27.62 20.90
CA ASP A 654 -4.85 -26.66 21.35
C ASP A 654 -4.18 -26.00 20.13
N PRO A 655 -4.32 -24.67 19.92
CA PRO A 655 -3.71 -23.96 18.79
C PRO A 655 -2.17 -23.95 18.82
N ASN A 656 -1.56 -24.23 19.98
CA ASN A 656 -0.12 -24.32 20.13
C ASN A 656 0.42 -25.74 19.95
N ALA A 657 -0.47 -26.74 19.95
CA ALA A 657 -0.06 -28.13 19.77
C ALA A 657 0.50 -28.39 18.37
N SER A 658 1.37 -29.39 18.30
CA SER A 658 2.03 -29.84 17.07
C SER A 658 1.89 -31.34 16.92
N TYR A 659 1.97 -31.82 15.69
CA TYR A 659 2.02 -33.23 15.37
C TYR A 659 3.47 -33.73 15.42
N THR A 660 3.64 -35.02 15.69
CA THR A 660 4.94 -35.71 15.58
C THR A 660 4.84 -36.75 14.46
N SER A 661 5.72 -36.66 13.47
CA SER A 661 5.83 -37.62 12.37
C SER A 661 6.41 -38.96 12.84
N GLN A 662 6.30 -40.00 12.00
CA GLN A 662 6.89 -41.32 12.31
C GLN A 662 8.41 -41.24 12.50
N GLU A 663 9.06 -40.32 11.79
CA GLU A 663 10.48 -40.00 11.88
C GLU A 663 10.83 -39.07 13.07
N GLN A 664 9.90 -38.87 14.01
CA GLN A 664 10.07 -38.04 15.22
C GLN A 664 10.34 -36.55 14.94
N ARG A 665 9.88 -36.03 13.79
CA ARG A 665 9.91 -34.60 13.47
C ARG A 665 8.61 -33.93 13.88
N VAL A 666 8.70 -32.76 14.50
CA VAL A 666 7.56 -31.95 14.95
C VAL A 666 7.09 -31.04 13.81
N TYR A 667 5.80 -31.04 13.48
CA TYR A 667 5.23 -30.20 12.43
C TYR A 667 3.83 -29.71 12.79
N LYS A 668 3.36 -28.64 12.13
CA LYS A 668 1.96 -28.20 12.20
C LYS A 668 1.26 -28.41 10.87
N LYS A 669 -0.04 -28.74 10.93
CA LYS A 669 -0.94 -28.97 9.78
C LYS A 669 -2.17 -28.08 9.96
N TYR A 670 -2.44 -27.25 8.95
CA TYR A 670 -3.59 -26.34 8.92
C TYR A 670 -4.50 -26.67 7.75
N SER A 671 -5.80 -26.47 7.92
CA SER A 671 -6.73 -26.37 6.79
C SER A 671 -6.90 -24.90 6.43
N LEU A 672 -6.66 -24.54 5.17
CA LEU A 672 -6.87 -23.19 4.70
C LEU A 672 -8.37 -22.88 4.56
N SER A 673 -8.75 -21.68 4.97
CA SER A 673 -10.06 -21.06 4.79
C SER A 673 -9.86 -19.60 4.38
N VAL A 674 -10.94 -18.88 4.10
CA VAL A 674 -10.90 -17.44 3.85
C VAL A 674 -11.57 -16.73 5.01
N ILE A 675 -10.91 -15.69 5.52
CA ILE A 675 -11.51 -14.71 6.42
C ILE A 675 -11.66 -13.37 5.70
N GLY A 676 -12.79 -12.71 5.89
CA GLY A 676 -13.05 -11.39 5.32
C GLY A 676 -14.32 -10.78 5.86
N GLU A 677 -14.67 -9.63 5.30
CA GLU A 677 -15.87 -8.87 5.65
C GLU A 677 -17.03 -9.32 4.75
N ASP A 678 -18.19 -9.60 5.32
CA ASP A 678 -19.40 -9.82 4.54
C ASP A 678 -19.99 -8.49 4.01
N GLN A 679 -21.20 -8.53 3.44
CA GLN A 679 -21.88 -7.32 2.93
C GLN A 679 -22.41 -6.38 4.04
N ALA A 680 -22.50 -6.85 5.28
CA ALA A 680 -22.79 -6.03 6.45
C ALA A 680 -21.52 -5.42 7.07
N GLY A 681 -20.34 -5.92 6.69
CA GLY A 681 -19.04 -5.51 7.22
C GLY A 681 -18.60 -6.31 8.44
N GLU A 682 -19.28 -7.43 8.72
CA GLU A 682 -18.94 -8.35 9.81
C GLU A 682 -17.89 -9.36 9.38
N LEU A 683 -17.03 -9.77 10.32
CA LEU A 683 -15.97 -10.73 10.03
C LEU A 683 -16.51 -12.15 10.00
N ILE A 684 -16.36 -12.82 8.86
CA ILE A 684 -16.77 -14.21 8.66
C ILE A 684 -15.59 -15.08 8.20
N ILE A 685 -15.66 -16.36 8.53
CA ILE A 685 -14.76 -17.41 8.04
C ILE A 685 -15.55 -18.34 7.15
N VAL A 686 -15.06 -18.56 5.93
CA VAL A 686 -15.63 -19.52 4.98
C VAL A 686 -14.60 -20.54 4.54
N ALA A 687 -15.00 -21.81 4.52
CA ALA A 687 -14.13 -22.91 4.12
C ALA A 687 -14.54 -23.43 2.73
N PRO A 688 -13.59 -23.82 1.86
CA PRO A 688 -13.90 -24.52 0.61
C PRO A 688 -14.47 -25.92 0.89
N THR A 689 -15.30 -26.43 -0.01
CA THR A 689 -15.84 -27.81 0.09
C THR A 689 -14.73 -28.85 0.07
N GLN A 690 -13.73 -28.66 -0.80
CA GLN A 690 -12.51 -29.45 -0.80
C GLN A 690 -11.47 -28.77 0.07
N GLN A 691 -11.03 -29.44 1.14
CA GLN A 691 -10.03 -28.91 2.05
C GLN A 691 -8.66 -28.83 1.38
N VAL A 692 -7.95 -27.73 1.64
CA VAL A 692 -6.56 -27.51 1.23
C VAL A 692 -5.72 -27.50 2.49
N TYR A 693 -4.81 -28.47 2.62
CA TYR A 693 -3.92 -28.57 3.76
C TYR A 693 -2.57 -27.96 3.47
N VAL A 694 -2.03 -27.24 4.45
CA VAL A 694 -0.66 -26.75 4.43
C VAL A 694 0.09 -27.18 5.68
N TYR A 695 1.38 -27.44 5.49
CA TYR A 695 2.29 -27.97 6.50
C TYR A 695 3.43 -26.99 6.75
N THR A 696 3.92 -26.95 7.99
CA THR A 696 5.08 -26.14 8.38
C THR A 696 5.94 -26.86 9.44
N PHE A 697 7.26 -26.65 9.36
CA PHE A 697 8.26 -27.07 10.35
C PHE A 697 8.89 -25.90 11.13
N ASP A 698 8.80 -24.69 10.57
CA ASP A 698 9.56 -23.52 11.00
C ASP A 698 8.66 -22.34 11.41
N ASN A 699 7.33 -22.53 11.38
CA ASN A 699 6.30 -21.51 11.63
C ASN A 699 6.41 -20.26 10.72
N VAL A 700 7.18 -20.34 9.63
CA VAL A 700 7.34 -19.24 8.68
C VAL A 700 7.08 -19.70 7.24
N THR A 701 7.29 -20.97 6.94
CA THR A 701 7.05 -21.57 5.62
C THR A 701 5.88 -22.53 5.70
N PHE A 702 4.80 -22.20 4.98
CA PHE A 702 3.56 -22.95 4.94
C PHE A 702 3.35 -23.45 3.51
N THR A 703 3.33 -24.76 3.28
CA THR A 703 3.24 -25.30 1.92
C THR A 703 2.26 -26.45 1.80
N SER A 704 1.54 -26.53 0.68
CA SER A 704 0.83 -27.77 0.32
C SER A 704 1.84 -28.83 -0.14
N ASP A 705 1.50 -30.10 0.07
CA ASP A 705 2.32 -31.25 -0.33
C ASP A 705 2.60 -31.24 -1.84
N GLU A 706 1.57 -30.95 -2.65
CA GLU A 706 1.69 -30.87 -4.11
C GLU A 706 2.59 -29.71 -4.55
N TYR A 707 2.59 -28.58 -3.84
CA TYR A 707 3.51 -27.46 -4.12
C TYR A 707 4.97 -27.85 -3.83
N ALA A 708 5.22 -28.45 -2.67
CA ALA A 708 6.55 -28.67 -2.14
C ALA A 708 7.30 -29.82 -2.84
N LYS A 709 6.60 -30.90 -3.23
CA LYS A 709 7.23 -32.10 -3.77
C LYS A 709 8.00 -31.92 -5.08
N TRP A 710 7.71 -30.84 -5.82
CA TRP A 710 8.38 -30.52 -7.08
C TRP A 710 9.54 -29.52 -6.92
N MET A 711 9.79 -29.04 -5.70
CA MET A 711 10.92 -28.14 -5.45
C MET A 711 12.25 -28.90 -5.57
N PRO A 712 13.23 -28.41 -6.35
CA PRO A 712 14.51 -29.09 -6.50
C PRO A 712 15.25 -29.20 -5.16
N SER A 713 15.84 -30.37 -4.92
CA SER A 713 16.54 -30.71 -3.68
C SER A 713 17.96 -30.18 -3.58
N SER A 714 18.49 -29.50 -4.60
CA SER A 714 19.87 -28.99 -4.63
C SER A 714 19.94 -27.52 -5.07
N TYR A 715 20.19 -26.62 -4.14
CA TYR A 715 20.78 -25.32 -4.45
C TYR A 715 22.30 -25.49 -4.41
N ASP A 716 22.94 -25.55 -5.58
CA ASP A 716 24.40 -25.50 -5.67
C ASP A 716 24.85 -24.03 -5.72
N PHE A 717 25.58 -23.60 -4.70
CA PHE A 717 26.09 -22.22 -4.55
C PHE A 717 27.22 -21.87 -5.53
N SER A 718 27.67 -22.80 -6.38
CA SER A 718 28.88 -22.66 -7.19
C SER A 718 28.74 -21.93 -8.55
N GLY A 719 27.55 -21.49 -8.94
CA GLY A 719 27.40 -20.62 -10.12
C GLY A 719 27.72 -21.27 -11.48
N VAL A 720 27.72 -22.60 -11.58
CA VAL A 720 27.85 -23.31 -12.86
C VAL A 720 26.57 -24.11 -13.10
N SER A 721 25.70 -23.58 -13.98
CA SER A 721 24.50 -24.26 -14.44
C SER A 721 24.87 -25.36 -15.44
N GLU A 722 25.07 -26.58 -14.97
CA GLU A 722 24.93 -27.77 -15.82
C GLU A 722 23.90 -28.72 -15.21
N ASN A 723 22.72 -28.75 -15.86
CA ASN A 723 21.70 -29.81 -15.76
C ASN A 723 21.30 -30.22 -14.33
N MET A 724 20.43 -29.44 -13.69
CA MET A 724 19.64 -29.93 -12.56
C MET A 724 18.76 -31.10 -13.02
N LYS A 725 19.25 -32.33 -12.83
CA LYS A 725 18.45 -33.54 -12.98
C LYS A 725 17.47 -33.63 -11.81
N LEU A 726 16.19 -33.72 -12.14
CA LEU A 726 15.13 -34.07 -11.19
C LEU A 726 15.47 -35.40 -10.48
N PRO A 727 15.11 -35.57 -9.20
CA PRO A 727 15.23 -36.86 -8.54
C PRO A 727 14.36 -37.89 -9.28
N GLN A 728 14.97 -38.99 -9.72
CA GLN A 728 14.21 -40.15 -10.20
C GLN A 728 13.52 -40.79 -8.99
N ILE A 729 12.18 -40.86 -9.05
CA ILE A 729 11.33 -41.56 -8.08
C ILE A 729 11.45 -43.07 -8.29
#